data_AF-A0A9E5Z1M3-F1
#
_entry.id   AF-A0A9E5Z1M3-F1
#
_cell.length_a   1.000
_cell.length_b   1.000
_cell.length_c   1.000
_cell.angle_alpha   90.00
_cell.angle_beta   90.00
_cell.angle_gamma   90.00
#
_symmetry.space_group_name_H-M   'P 1'
#
loop_
_entity.id
_entity.type
_entity.pdbx_description
1 polymer ?
#
loop_
_entity_poly.entity_id
_entity_poly.type
_entity_poly.pdbx_seq_one_letter_code
_entity_poly.pdbx_strand_id
1 'polypeptide(L)'
;MKLFKSKKFLFLLSLILISSFLLAKAVDDGGSMGDKKRDPTNYHNVGNIWLRISNYGFFGSGDQAGYPSLEYPGGSAIDYLYQGALWFGAKMVRRDGFGNKLYWVGNPSVNDDVIPENHPDWHSGLQLVVDTLVTIGFDGDNGLYEFLPAYNPLETSPLGTQFSQYNNYDIVMTASIRSQRRGVDDDGDGYIDEDPIGYGFPLRTADELPSVFSQYGGDYLINGEFIYGTAIIEERIDIWFPLGFVDLSDESNTIYNFAQPTDDDDDGLFDEDGYPVSEQDFIGYYYDYSPFGTLGDRDFGSSQSSNTHVPLNVRVRQMSYQWSYEYIKNLCYVEFNITNMNTEYGDSLYDCTMAVYMDCDVGPQAWGGQTIAPDDVSSYVGAPYEFAYTYDWDGDTGLTTGFVGSRVCTPDPDSLEFACWTWSVGNGPDDFDPLDYVGTSNVTANEKYWLMTDRNPDDGKFTSLRDFPNTQVGNPVDTRYLFAFYGDMQGMGNPTSGSWNLGPGKTMKIVIAVFPGQTIPELLGQSEWAKEIYESPQQLTTVTLPDTNIHYVAPEPPKIPKMFAELVDNGNNIDVYWNNRSEVDNVDTKTVTRGQIGWQDINLDIDSHIDQYPIQQNLYGYFPPEFEPPADPQDYLDEAVINPWTANRLRHDFQGYTVWGRSGSGSQEDWIEIDRWDKVDTDQDLIDYVVNSNNDLLFYNFGGDLGIDKGLPQPKTLDQSNPDHAKYLNYYHYNGLYKLIPYEYGDVFYGEPIFNYAVAYSDSLNDYAINNLSFDDQALLFKNPNLRDDIYLAIYNDKWISLDGHNGQAYSNNGVEDSLKCTQNRLASKYYYAQIHRPRKGIEYYVAVTAWDRGIPEKDLQALESGRDADANMKILFPGPSAKSDMDNIHVVPNPYVGQSKFDGKREDDDKGDKSRRIWFVNLPEKCTIKIFTLAGDLVDEIKHDGEGIEDIISVSKAAYEGVAASGMEPWDLLSKNNQIIAAGVYLFSVKDHDSGDKKVGKFVIIK
;
A
#
# COMPACT_ATOMS: atom_id res chain seq x y z
N MET A 1 -47.43 16.30 -51.74
CA MET A 1 -47.21 17.32 -52.79
C MET A 1 -48.06 18.57 -52.52
N LYS A 2 -47.50 19.49 -51.73
CA LYS A 2 -47.72 20.96 -51.70
C LYS A 2 -46.78 21.46 -50.59
N LEU A 3 -45.57 21.84 -50.98
CA LEU A 3 -44.66 22.64 -50.15
C LEU A 3 -45.36 23.96 -49.83
N PHE A 4 -45.51 24.33 -48.56
CA PHE A 4 -45.75 25.73 -48.20
C PHE A 4 -45.12 26.10 -46.86
N LYS A 5 -44.10 26.94 -46.97
CA LYS A 5 -43.81 28.11 -46.12
C LYS A 5 -43.79 27.88 -44.61
N SER A 6 -42.62 27.56 -44.11
CA SER A 6 -42.17 28.19 -42.88
C SER A 6 -40.64 28.26 -42.88
N LYS A 7 -40.10 29.43 -43.24
CA LYS A 7 -38.68 29.73 -42.97
C LYS A 7 -38.36 29.53 -41.48
N LYS A 8 -39.36 29.65 -40.59
CA LYS A 8 -39.21 29.36 -39.16
C LYS A 8 -39.03 27.86 -38.87
N PHE A 9 -39.60 26.96 -39.66
CA PHE A 9 -39.43 25.51 -39.45
C PHE A 9 -38.06 25.04 -39.93
N LEU A 10 -37.57 25.54 -41.07
CA LEU A 10 -36.18 25.30 -41.49
C LEU A 10 -35.19 25.96 -40.53
N PHE A 11 -35.50 27.14 -40.00
CA PHE A 11 -34.66 27.81 -38.99
C PHE A 11 -34.67 27.08 -37.65
N LEU A 12 -35.80 26.51 -37.21
CA LEU A 12 -35.87 25.64 -36.04
C LEU A 12 -35.16 24.32 -36.27
N LEU A 13 -35.28 23.71 -37.44
CA LEU A 13 -34.58 22.47 -37.76
C LEU A 13 -33.08 22.70 -37.84
N SER A 14 -32.63 23.84 -38.37
CA SER A 14 -31.22 24.24 -38.33
C SER A 14 -30.77 24.64 -36.93
N LEU A 15 -31.62 25.26 -36.08
CA LEU A 15 -31.28 25.52 -34.68
C LEU A 15 -31.21 24.24 -33.87
N ILE A 16 -32.06 23.25 -34.16
CA ILE A 16 -32.03 21.93 -33.55
C ILE A 16 -30.81 21.16 -34.06
N LEU A 17 -30.48 21.21 -35.36
CA LEU A 17 -29.26 20.58 -35.90
C LEU A 17 -27.99 21.26 -35.42
N ILE A 18 -27.98 22.60 -35.28
CA ILE A 18 -26.86 23.37 -34.72
C ILE A 18 -26.79 23.17 -33.21
N SER A 19 -27.91 23.07 -32.48
CA SER A 19 -27.90 22.72 -31.05
C SER A 19 -27.54 21.27 -30.83
N SER A 20 -27.86 20.36 -31.75
CA SER A 20 -27.43 18.96 -31.71
C SER A 20 -25.95 18.84 -32.07
N PHE A 21 -25.44 19.66 -32.99
CA PHE A 21 -24.01 19.76 -33.28
C PHE A 21 -23.24 20.47 -32.16
N LEU A 22 -23.84 21.46 -31.48
CA LEU A 22 -23.24 22.13 -30.32
C LEU A 22 -23.38 21.31 -29.05
N LEU A 23 -24.39 20.45 -28.92
CA LEU A 23 -24.51 19.46 -27.84
C LEU A 23 -23.60 18.26 -28.10
N ALA A 24 -23.46 17.80 -29.34
CA ALA A 24 -22.45 16.81 -29.71
C ALA A 24 -21.03 17.38 -29.54
N LYS A 25 -20.79 18.64 -29.93
CA LYS A 25 -19.53 19.34 -29.66
C LYS A 25 -19.36 19.73 -28.19
N ALA A 26 -20.40 19.82 -27.36
CA ALA A 26 -20.27 20.01 -25.91
C ALA A 26 -20.17 18.68 -25.14
N VAL A 27 -20.53 17.57 -25.77
CA VAL A 27 -20.24 16.21 -25.30
C VAL A 27 -18.83 15.79 -25.75
N ASP A 28 -18.31 16.33 -26.86
CA ASP A 28 -16.92 16.15 -27.31
C ASP A 28 -15.93 17.22 -26.76
N ASP A 29 -16.34 18.47 -26.52
CA ASP A 29 -15.50 19.57 -25.94
C ASP A 29 -15.89 19.89 -24.47
N GLY A 30 -16.44 18.93 -23.74
CA GLY A 30 -16.93 19.13 -22.36
C GLY A 30 -15.99 18.70 -21.24
N GLY A 31 -14.91 18.02 -21.57
CA GLY A 31 -13.72 17.92 -20.72
C GLY A 31 -12.55 18.29 -21.62
N SER A 32 -11.62 19.08 -21.12
CA SER A 32 -10.34 19.22 -21.80
C SER A 32 -9.87 17.80 -22.17
N MET A 33 -9.30 17.55 -23.34
CA MET A 33 -8.53 16.30 -23.53
C MET A 33 -7.41 16.16 -22.48
N GLY A 34 -7.13 17.23 -21.71
CA GLY A 34 -6.37 17.24 -20.47
C GLY A 34 -7.05 16.69 -19.21
N ASP A 35 -8.37 16.51 -19.16
CA ASP A 35 -9.09 15.90 -18.01
C ASP A 35 -9.01 14.36 -18.02
N LYS A 36 -8.61 13.77 -19.15
CA LYS A 36 -8.41 12.31 -19.31
C LYS A 36 -6.97 11.86 -19.08
N LYS A 37 -6.10 12.77 -18.61
CA LYS A 37 -4.65 12.60 -18.55
C LYS A 37 -4.14 11.75 -17.39
N ARG A 38 -4.95 11.45 -16.39
CA ARG A 38 -4.44 10.96 -15.10
C ARG A 38 -5.55 10.18 -14.40
N ASP A 39 -5.35 8.90 -14.11
CA ASP A 39 -6.28 8.11 -13.29
C ASP A 39 -6.50 8.83 -11.94
N PRO A 40 -7.69 9.41 -11.67
CA PRO A 40 -7.94 10.25 -10.50
C PRO A 40 -8.30 9.43 -9.25
N THR A 41 -8.33 8.09 -9.35
CA THR A 41 -8.97 7.26 -8.33
C THR A 41 -8.03 6.83 -7.20
N ASN A 42 -6.74 6.68 -7.47
CA ASN A 42 -5.81 6.01 -6.55
C ASN A 42 -4.68 6.92 -6.07
N TYR A 43 -4.49 6.97 -4.76
CA TYR A 43 -3.38 7.64 -4.08
C TYR A 43 -3.04 6.90 -2.80
N HIS A 44 -1.78 6.95 -2.40
CA HIS A 44 -1.33 6.34 -1.16
C HIS A 44 -1.96 7.09 -0.01
N ASN A 45 -2.52 6.40 0.97
CA ASN A 45 -3.17 7.01 2.14
C ASN A 45 -3.13 6.13 3.39
N VAL A 46 -2.35 5.06 3.32
CA VAL A 46 -2.18 4.10 4.40
C VAL A 46 -1.21 4.63 5.46
N GLY A 47 -0.16 5.31 5.01
CA GLY A 47 0.81 6.01 5.85
C GLY A 47 0.46 7.47 6.08
N ASN A 48 1.47 8.22 6.48
CA ASN A 48 1.37 9.65 6.75
C ASN A 48 1.78 10.52 5.54
N ILE A 49 2.04 9.89 4.40
CA ILE A 49 2.18 10.57 3.10
C ILE A 49 0.95 10.27 2.28
N TRP A 50 0.27 11.29 1.75
CA TRP A 50 -0.70 11.06 0.69
C TRP A 50 -0.10 11.35 -0.69
N LEU A 51 0.25 10.30 -1.42
CA LEU A 51 0.97 10.42 -2.70
C LEU A 51 0.23 9.76 -3.84
N ARG A 52 -0.08 10.54 -4.87
CA ARG A 52 -0.70 10.03 -6.09
C ARG A 52 0.30 9.35 -7.02
N ILE A 53 -0.15 8.29 -7.68
CA ILE A 53 0.60 7.53 -8.68
C ILE A 53 -0.11 7.62 -10.04
N SER A 54 0.65 7.69 -11.14
CA SER A 54 0.10 7.72 -12.50
C SER A 54 0.73 6.68 -13.41
N ASN A 55 0.04 6.36 -14.51
CA ASN A 55 0.56 5.57 -15.62
C ASN A 55 1.11 6.46 -16.76
N TYR A 56 1.60 7.66 -16.46
CA TYR A 56 2.24 8.58 -17.43
C TYR A 56 3.72 8.86 -17.08
N GLY A 57 4.34 7.96 -16.31
CA GLY A 57 5.74 8.12 -15.89
C GLY A 57 5.99 9.24 -14.87
N PHE A 58 4.96 9.64 -14.11
CA PHE A 58 5.09 10.61 -13.02
C PHE A 58 4.21 10.26 -11.82
N PHE A 59 4.49 10.88 -10.68
CA PHE A 59 3.72 10.82 -9.43
C PHE A 59 3.46 12.24 -8.89
N GLY A 60 2.46 12.41 -8.04
CA GLY A 60 1.89 13.72 -7.67
C GLY A 60 0.66 14.14 -8.51
N SER A 61 0.08 15.28 -8.19
CA SER A 61 -1.20 15.75 -8.76
C SER A 61 -1.04 16.64 -9.99
N GLY A 62 0.10 17.33 -10.13
CA GLY A 62 0.32 18.39 -11.13
C GLY A 62 -0.85 19.39 -11.16
N ASP A 63 -1.28 19.81 -12.35
CA ASP A 63 -2.40 20.77 -12.55
C ASP A 63 -3.78 20.37 -11.95
N GLN A 64 -3.95 19.22 -11.32
CA GLN A 64 -5.24 18.77 -10.76
C GLN A 64 -5.43 19.25 -9.31
N ALA A 65 -6.08 20.40 -9.16
CA ALA A 65 -6.40 20.96 -7.85
C ALA A 65 -7.36 20.07 -7.04
N GLY A 66 -7.10 19.94 -5.73
CA GLY A 66 -7.98 19.26 -4.77
C GLY A 66 -7.66 17.78 -4.51
N TYR A 67 -6.53 17.28 -5.01
CA TYR A 67 -6.04 15.92 -4.77
C TYR A 67 -4.65 15.95 -4.12
N PRO A 68 -4.35 15.05 -3.16
CA PRO A 68 -3.09 15.07 -2.43
C PRO A 68 -1.89 14.82 -3.35
N SER A 69 -0.86 15.66 -3.21
CA SER A 69 0.34 15.62 -4.02
C SER A 69 1.58 15.56 -3.14
N LEU A 70 1.82 14.38 -2.57
CA LEU A 70 2.75 14.19 -1.45
C LEU A 70 2.33 15.07 -0.27
N GLU A 71 1.09 14.89 0.16
CA GLU A 71 0.55 15.61 1.30
C GLU A 71 1.17 15.06 2.59
N TYR A 72 1.73 15.94 3.43
CA TYR A 72 2.44 15.53 4.64
C TYR A 72 2.29 16.55 5.79
N PRO A 73 1.76 16.16 6.96
CA PRO A 73 1.07 14.90 7.25
C PRO A 73 -0.14 14.66 6.33
N GLY A 74 -0.48 13.42 6.05
CA GLY A 74 -1.67 13.08 5.27
C GLY A 74 -2.95 13.65 5.90
N GLY A 75 -3.81 14.29 5.10
CA GLY A 75 -5.02 14.98 5.56
C GLY A 75 -4.80 16.43 6.07
N SER A 76 -3.57 16.94 6.03
CA SER A 76 -3.22 18.33 6.41
C SER A 76 -3.59 19.40 5.37
N ALA A 77 -3.83 19.00 4.11
CA ALA A 77 -3.90 19.87 2.93
C ALA A 77 -2.63 20.69 2.67
N ILE A 78 -1.45 20.16 3.05
CA ILE A 78 -0.12 20.71 2.76
C ILE A 78 0.60 19.76 1.82
N ASP A 79 0.84 20.19 0.58
CA ASP A 79 1.55 19.41 -0.43
C ASP A 79 3.05 19.74 -0.42
N TYR A 80 3.87 18.73 -0.70
CA TYR A 80 5.32 18.86 -0.81
C TYR A 80 5.83 18.58 -2.22
N LEU A 81 4.93 18.22 -3.13
CA LEU A 81 5.26 17.89 -4.51
C LEU A 81 4.19 18.49 -5.41
N TYR A 82 4.59 19.16 -6.48
CA TYR A 82 3.67 19.41 -7.58
C TYR A 82 3.65 18.19 -8.50
N GLN A 83 4.83 17.78 -8.97
CA GLN A 83 4.99 16.60 -9.82
C GLN A 83 6.42 16.03 -9.73
N GLY A 84 6.54 14.72 -9.58
CA GLY A 84 7.80 13.98 -9.69
C GLY A 84 7.77 13.07 -10.92
N ALA A 85 8.81 13.01 -11.74
CA ALA A 85 8.78 12.31 -13.03
C ALA A 85 10.05 11.50 -13.34
N LEU A 86 9.86 10.36 -14.02
CA LEU A 86 10.92 9.49 -14.52
C LEU A 86 11.56 10.10 -15.78
N TRP A 87 12.89 10.22 -15.78
CA TRP A 87 13.71 10.45 -16.96
C TRP A 87 14.61 9.25 -17.18
N PHE A 88 14.54 8.62 -18.35
CA PHE A 88 15.38 7.48 -18.71
C PHE A 88 16.14 7.78 -19.99
N GLY A 89 17.47 7.70 -19.94
CA GLY A 89 18.35 8.05 -21.05
C GLY A 89 19.30 6.92 -21.41
N ALA A 90 19.63 6.79 -22.69
CA ALA A 90 20.63 5.84 -23.18
C ALA A 90 21.24 6.28 -24.52
N LYS A 91 22.36 5.62 -24.87
CA LYS A 91 22.93 5.66 -26.21
C LYS A 91 22.33 4.54 -27.07
N MET A 92 21.79 4.90 -28.23
CA MET A 92 21.16 3.97 -29.17
C MET A 92 21.80 4.07 -30.55
N VAL A 93 21.95 2.94 -31.23
CA VAL A 93 22.47 2.91 -32.61
C VAL A 93 21.39 3.37 -33.58
N ARG A 94 21.66 4.39 -34.40
CA ARG A 94 20.69 4.90 -35.38
C ARG A 94 20.51 3.92 -36.54
N ARG A 95 19.27 3.72 -36.95
CA ARG A 95 18.88 2.89 -38.11
C ARG A 95 17.99 3.62 -39.10
N ASP A 96 17.98 3.16 -40.34
CA ASP A 96 16.98 3.57 -41.33
C ASP A 96 15.64 2.84 -41.13
N GLY A 97 14.61 3.24 -41.87
CA GLY A 97 13.29 2.60 -41.84
C GLY A 97 13.23 1.15 -42.37
N PHE A 98 14.38 0.57 -42.75
CA PHE A 98 14.52 -0.84 -43.11
C PHE A 98 15.37 -1.61 -42.08
N GLY A 99 15.75 -0.96 -40.97
CA GLY A 99 16.56 -1.56 -39.91
C GLY A 99 18.05 -1.67 -40.24
N ASN A 100 18.59 -0.98 -41.25
CA ASN A 100 20.04 -0.97 -41.49
C ASN A 100 20.73 0.04 -40.57
N LYS A 101 21.89 -0.32 -40.00
CA LYS A 101 22.73 0.61 -39.21
C LYS A 101 23.22 1.76 -40.07
N LEU A 102 23.17 2.97 -39.53
CA LEU A 102 23.60 4.19 -40.19
C LEU A 102 25.01 4.59 -39.79
N TYR A 103 25.78 5.08 -40.76
CA TYR A 103 27.15 5.52 -40.59
C TYR A 103 27.32 6.93 -41.13
N TRP A 104 28.06 7.77 -40.41
CA TRP A 104 28.42 9.11 -40.87
C TRP A 104 29.26 9.03 -42.14
N VAL A 105 28.96 9.85 -43.14
CA VAL A 105 29.89 10.07 -44.26
C VAL A 105 31.14 10.78 -43.74
N GLY A 106 32.29 10.63 -44.41
CA GLY A 106 33.58 11.08 -43.88
C GLY A 106 33.74 12.58 -43.55
N ASN A 107 32.79 13.44 -43.93
CA ASN A 107 32.65 14.85 -43.52
C ASN A 107 31.16 15.24 -43.54
N PRO A 108 30.38 14.91 -42.50
CA PRO A 108 28.97 15.28 -42.43
C PRO A 108 28.82 16.78 -42.20
N SER A 109 27.73 17.35 -42.69
CA SER A 109 27.39 18.77 -42.58
C SER A 109 25.95 19.00 -42.11
N VAL A 110 25.11 17.96 -42.20
CA VAL A 110 23.71 17.92 -41.72
C VAL A 110 23.38 16.51 -41.19
N ASN A 111 22.25 16.39 -40.49
CA ASN A 111 21.80 15.16 -39.81
C ASN A 111 21.62 13.99 -40.78
N ASP A 112 21.23 14.30 -42.03
CA ASP A 112 20.97 13.34 -43.09
C ASP A 112 22.24 12.88 -43.85
N ASP A 113 23.43 13.39 -43.50
CA ASP A 113 24.70 12.99 -44.11
C ASP A 113 25.18 11.64 -43.56
N VAL A 114 24.31 10.65 -43.67
CA VAL A 114 24.47 9.27 -43.19
C VAL A 114 24.17 8.29 -44.31
N ILE A 115 24.86 7.13 -44.29
CA ILE A 115 24.60 6.04 -45.23
C ILE A 115 24.41 4.71 -44.49
N PRO A 116 23.51 3.84 -44.96
CA PRO A 116 23.32 2.52 -44.35
C PRO A 116 24.50 1.58 -44.65
N GLU A 117 24.66 0.55 -43.81
CA GLU A 117 25.71 -0.48 -43.96
C GLU A 117 25.72 -1.17 -45.34
N ASN A 118 24.55 -1.25 -45.98
CA ASN A 118 24.38 -1.85 -47.31
C ASN A 118 24.65 -0.87 -48.48
N HIS A 119 24.97 0.39 -48.20
CA HIS A 119 25.23 1.40 -49.22
C HIS A 119 26.56 1.14 -49.95
N PRO A 120 26.65 1.34 -51.28
CA PRO A 120 27.90 1.08 -52.04
C PRO A 120 29.13 1.85 -51.55
N ASP A 121 28.93 3.02 -50.95
CA ASP A 121 30.00 3.87 -50.40
C ASP A 121 30.37 3.53 -48.95
N TRP A 122 29.68 2.56 -48.34
CA TRP A 122 29.99 2.12 -46.99
C TRP A 122 31.33 1.36 -46.94
N HIS A 123 32.11 1.62 -45.89
CA HIS A 123 33.30 0.87 -45.56
C HIS A 123 33.53 0.84 -44.05
N SER A 124 34.30 -0.14 -43.57
CA SER A 124 34.54 -0.39 -42.14
C SER A 124 35.29 0.73 -41.37
N GLY A 125 35.62 1.83 -42.05
CA GLY A 125 36.30 2.99 -41.46
C GLY A 125 35.36 4.17 -41.20
N LEU A 126 34.08 4.06 -41.60
CA LEU A 126 33.06 5.04 -41.27
C LEU A 126 32.64 4.87 -39.81
N GLN A 127 32.27 5.98 -39.18
CA GLN A 127 31.83 5.99 -37.80
C GLN A 127 30.34 5.64 -37.73
N LEU A 128 29.99 4.71 -36.85
CA LEU A 128 28.60 4.37 -36.55
C LEU A 128 27.88 5.58 -35.96
N VAL A 129 26.65 5.84 -36.40
CA VAL A 129 25.81 6.88 -35.83
C VAL A 129 25.19 6.35 -34.54
N VAL A 130 25.42 7.08 -33.45
CA VAL A 130 24.94 6.74 -32.12
C VAL A 130 24.27 7.99 -31.56
N ASP A 131 23.01 7.84 -31.20
CA ASP A 131 22.17 8.90 -30.67
C ASP A 131 22.16 8.82 -29.15
N THR A 132 22.20 9.98 -28.50
CA THR A 132 21.92 10.11 -27.07
C THR A 132 20.47 10.52 -26.93
N LEU A 133 19.64 9.60 -26.45
CA LEU A 133 18.19 9.78 -26.35
C LEU A 133 17.76 9.76 -24.89
N VAL A 134 16.69 10.48 -24.59
CA VAL A 134 16.02 10.48 -23.27
C VAL A 134 14.53 10.42 -23.53
N THR A 135 13.85 9.54 -22.80
CA THR A 135 12.40 9.56 -22.69
C THR A 135 11.99 10.08 -21.33
N ILE A 136 10.97 10.92 -21.28
CA ILE A 136 10.50 11.58 -20.06
C ILE A 136 9.02 11.35 -19.71
N GLY A 137 8.74 11.30 -18.41
CA GLY A 137 7.39 11.43 -17.86
C GLY A 137 6.96 12.89 -17.68
N PHE A 138 7.90 13.83 -17.70
CA PHE A 138 7.66 15.27 -17.73
C PHE A 138 8.95 16.01 -18.07
N ASP A 139 8.87 17.08 -18.86
CA ASP A 139 10.04 17.81 -19.38
C ASP A 139 10.73 18.73 -18.36
N GLY A 140 10.07 19.00 -17.24
CA GLY A 140 10.62 19.86 -16.19
C GLY A 140 10.51 21.37 -16.46
N ASP A 141 9.84 21.74 -17.55
CA ASP A 141 9.56 23.15 -17.90
C ASP A 141 8.26 23.24 -18.72
N ASN A 142 8.16 22.43 -19.77
CA ASN A 142 6.96 22.36 -20.60
C ASN A 142 6.03 21.22 -20.16
N GLY A 143 4.72 21.42 -20.32
CA GLY A 143 3.73 20.36 -20.19
C GLY A 143 3.83 19.36 -21.33
N LEU A 144 4.89 18.55 -21.33
CA LEU A 144 5.28 17.59 -22.37
C LEU A 144 5.59 16.23 -21.72
N TYR A 145 5.03 15.18 -22.30
CA TYR A 145 5.01 13.81 -21.78
C TYR A 145 5.31 12.85 -22.93
N GLU A 146 6.27 11.94 -22.76
CA GLU A 146 6.67 10.95 -23.78
C GLU A 146 6.38 9.52 -23.33
N PHE A 147 6.36 9.27 -22.02
CA PHE A 147 5.78 8.06 -21.45
C PHE A 147 4.26 8.14 -21.44
N LEU A 148 3.63 7.31 -22.26
CA LEU A 148 2.18 7.28 -22.43
C LEU A 148 1.64 5.87 -22.14
N PRO A 149 0.43 5.75 -21.60
CA PRO A 149 -0.28 4.47 -21.53
C PRO A 149 -0.44 3.85 -22.92
N ALA A 150 -0.68 2.53 -22.97
CA ALA A 150 -0.91 1.83 -24.23
C ALA A 150 -2.09 2.47 -24.98
N TYR A 151 -3.19 2.73 -24.28
CA TYR A 151 -4.43 3.27 -24.83
C TYR A 151 -4.53 4.78 -24.57
N ASN A 152 -3.78 5.56 -25.34
CA ASN A 152 -3.81 7.02 -25.25
C ASN A 152 -4.43 7.70 -26.50
N PRO A 153 -4.81 8.99 -26.44
CA PRO A 153 -5.49 9.68 -27.54
C PRO A 153 -4.71 9.82 -28.85
N LEU A 154 -3.38 9.62 -28.85
CA LEU A 154 -2.54 9.69 -30.05
C LEU A 154 -2.60 8.39 -30.88
N GLU A 155 -3.18 7.31 -30.34
CA GLU A 155 -3.37 6.04 -31.05
C GLU A 155 -4.56 6.10 -32.03
N THR A 156 -4.27 6.17 -33.34
CA THR A 156 -5.28 6.49 -34.36
C THR A 156 -5.61 5.35 -35.33
N SER A 157 -4.78 4.32 -35.46
CA SER A 157 -4.82 3.43 -36.64
C SER A 157 -5.39 2.01 -36.43
N PRO A 158 -5.30 1.34 -35.26
CA PRO A 158 -5.91 0.02 -35.04
C PRO A 158 -7.24 0.04 -34.27
N LEU A 159 -7.45 1.00 -33.36
CA LEU A 159 -8.51 0.94 -32.36
C LEU A 159 -9.87 1.48 -32.83
N GLY A 160 -9.92 2.34 -33.85
CA GLY A 160 -11.16 2.84 -34.45
C GLY A 160 -12.21 3.30 -33.41
N THR A 161 -13.36 2.62 -33.35
CA THR A 161 -14.47 2.89 -32.40
C THR A 161 -14.34 2.20 -31.04
N GLN A 162 -13.29 1.41 -30.81
CA GLN A 162 -13.11 0.58 -29.61
C GLN A 162 -12.18 1.21 -28.56
N PHE A 163 -11.55 2.36 -28.86
CA PHE A 163 -10.68 3.09 -27.92
C PHE A 163 -11.34 3.26 -26.54
N SER A 164 -12.58 3.75 -26.49
CA SER A 164 -13.32 3.96 -25.24
C SER A 164 -13.72 2.68 -24.48
N GLN A 165 -13.57 1.50 -25.11
CA GLN A 165 -13.81 0.22 -24.46
C GLN A 165 -12.53 -0.25 -23.75
N TYR A 166 -11.37 -0.07 -24.40
CA TYR A 166 -10.10 -0.59 -23.90
C TYR A 166 -9.38 0.36 -22.94
N ASN A 167 -9.58 1.67 -23.06
CA ASN A 167 -8.95 2.64 -22.18
C ASN A 167 -9.37 2.52 -20.70
N ASN A 168 -10.54 1.96 -20.41
CA ASN A 168 -10.97 1.68 -19.03
C ASN A 168 -10.18 0.51 -18.41
N TYR A 169 -9.43 -0.25 -19.22
CA TYR A 169 -8.54 -1.32 -18.78
C TYR A 169 -7.07 -0.86 -18.73
N ASP A 170 -6.80 0.44 -18.78
CA ASP A 170 -5.46 1.03 -18.73
C ASP A 170 -5.42 2.10 -17.62
N ILE A 171 -5.69 1.63 -16.40
CA ILE A 171 -5.75 2.41 -15.15
C ILE A 171 -4.69 1.91 -14.16
N VAL A 172 -4.45 2.67 -13.09
CA VAL A 172 -3.55 2.25 -12.02
C VAL A 172 -4.27 1.18 -11.19
N MET A 173 -3.69 -0.01 -11.09
CA MET A 173 -4.19 -1.10 -10.26
C MET A 173 -3.73 -0.94 -8.81
N THR A 174 -4.45 -1.55 -7.87
CA THR A 174 -4.16 -1.50 -6.44
C THR A 174 -4.17 -2.90 -5.84
N ALA A 175 -3.17 -3.18 -4.99
CA ALA A 175 -3.15 -4.34 -4.11
C ALA A 175 -2.90 -3.85 -2.67
N SER A 176 -3.56 -4.39 -1.65
CA SER A 176 -3.43 -3.87 -0.28
C SER A 176 -3.79 -4.94 0.73
N ILE A 177 -2.88 -5.24 1.70
CA ILE A 177 -3.13 -6.28 2.73
C ILE A 177 -4.27 -5.96 3.72
N ARG A 178 -4.82 -4.76 3.59
CA ARG A 178 -5.85 -4.16 4.44
C ARG A 178 -7.25 -4.45 3.91
N SER A 179 -7.41 -4.46 2.59
CA SER A 179 -8.67 -4.82 1.91
C SER A 179 -8.59 -6.18 1.22
N GLN A 180 -7.45 -6.51 0.62
CA GLN A 180 -7.07 -7.85 0.14
C GLN A 180 -6.21 -8.47 1.23
N ARG A 181 -6.25 -9.78 1.42
CA ARG A 181 -5.47 -10.36 2.52
C ARG A 181 -4.00 -10.38 2.09
N ARG A 182 -3.08 -10.01 2.99
CA ARG A 182 -1.69 -10.50 2.89
C ARG A 182 -1.81 -12.01 2.73
N GLY A 183 -1.24 -12.57 1.64
CA GLY A 183 -1.26 -14.01 1.36
C GLY A 183 -1.27 -14.77 2.66
N VAL A 184 -2.47 -15.24 2.96
CA VAL A 184 -2.72 -15.91 4.22
C VAL A 184 -2.19 -17.29 3.95
N ASP A 185 -1.40 -17.81 4.88
CA ASP A 185 -1.33 -19.25 5.15
C ASP A 185 -2.76 -19.70 5.52
N ASP A 186 -3.67 -19.67 4.55
CA ASP A 186 -5.09 -19.95 4.74
C ASP A 186 -5.28 -21.45 4.92
N ASP A 187 -4.35 -22.22 4.38
CA ASP A 187 -4.13 -23.64 4.60
C ASP A 187 -3.43 -24.00 5.92
N GLY A 188 -2.68 -23.09 6.54
CA GLY A 188 -2.13 -23.30 7.88
C GLY A 188 -0.94 -24.27 7.94
N ASP A 189 -0.30 -24.54 6.79
CA ASP A 189 0.88 -25.39 6.69
C ASP A 189 2.18 -24.65 7.08
N GLY A 190 2.08 -23.32 7.21
CA GLY A 190 3.17 -22.42 7.60
C GLY A 190 3.83 -21.71 6.42
N TYR A 191 3.32 -21.88 5.20
CA TYR A 191 3.73 -21.20 3.98
C TYR A 191 2.63 -20.26 3.46
N ILE A 192 3.00 -19.39 2.52
CA ILE A 192 2.09 -18.43 1.88
C ILE A 192 2.19 -18.74 0.39
N ASP A 193 1.34 -19.65 -0.09
CA ASP A 193 1.52 -20.35 -1.37
C ASP A 193 0.27 -20.41 -2.25
N GLU A 194 -0.87 -19.90 -1.78
CA GLU A 194 -2.16 -20.07 -2.48
C GLU A 194 -2.66 -18.83 -3.27
N ASP A 195 -2.09 -17.64 -3.05
CA ASP A 195 -2.46 -16.39 -3.74
C ASP A 195 -1.28 -15.89 -4.62
N PRO A 196 -1.13 -16.38 -5.87
CA PRO A 196 -0.02 -16.02 -6.73
C PRO A 196 -0.12 -14.57 -7.19
N ILE A 197 1.02 -13.85 -7.27
CA ILE A 197 0.97 -12.53 -7.89
C ILE A 197 0.47 -12.62 -9.33
N GLY A 198 -0.76 -12.11 -9.50
CA GLY A 198 -1.43 -11.81 -10.74
C GLY A 198 -0.48 -11.06 -11.65
N TYR A 199 0.20 -11.82 -12.51
CA TYR A 199 0.88 -11.27 -13.65
C TYR A 199 0.26 -11.88 -14.87
N GLY A 200 -0.44 -11.03 -15.60
CA GLY A 200 -0.73 -11.26 -17.00
C GLY A 200 0.51 -11.32 -17.91
N PHE A 201 1.68 -11.68 -17.39
CA PHE A 201 2.92 -11.90 -18.13
C PHE A 201 3.50 -13.27 -17.78
N PRO A 202 4.07 -13.99 -18.76
CA PRO A 202 4.79 -15.22 -18.48
C PRO A 202 6.06 -14.94 -17.68
N LEU A 203 6.58 -15.96 -17.00
CA LEU A 203 7.89 -15.90 -16.39
C LEU A 203 8.97 -15.86 -17.49
N ARG A 204 10.12 -15.28 -17.18
CA ARG A 204 11.31 -15.23 -18.05
C ARG A 204 11.71 -16.61 -18.52
N THR A 205 12.44 -16.67 -19.62
CA THR A 205 12.88 -17.94 -20.21
C THR A 205 13.72 -18.77 -19.24
N ALA A 206 13.65 -20.09 -19.41
CA ALA A 206 14.28 -21.07 -18.51
C ALA A 206 15.79 -20.87 -18.27
N ASP A 207 16.50 -20.24 -19.21
CA ASP A 207 17.93 -19.92 -19.13
C ASP A 207 18.26 -18.64 -18.35
N GLU A 208 17.27 -17.77 -18.13
CA GLU A 208 17.41 -16.60 -17.26
C GLU A 208 17.07 -16.91 -15.80
N LEU A 209 16.20 -17.87 -15.57
CA LEU A 209 15.77 -18.25 -14.24
C LEU A 209 16.85 -19.08 -13.51
N PRO A 210 16.90 -19.00 -12.17
CA PRO A 210 17.65 -19.96 -11.37
C PRO A 210 17.29 -21.40 -11.78
N SER A 211 18.26 -22.32 -11.74
CA SER A 211 18.05 -23.70 -12.21
C SER A 211 16.86 -24.40 -11.56
N VAL A 212 16.54 -24.04 -10.32
CA VAL A 212 15.38 -24.57 -9.58
C VAL A 212 14.03 -24.12 -10.15
N PHE A 213 13.95 -22.91 -10.72
CA PHE A 213 12.74 -22.36 -11.33
C PHE A 213 12.72 -22.53 -12.86
N SER A 214 13.80 -23.08 -13.46
CA SER A 214 13.93 -23.22 -14.91
C SER A 214 12.77 -23.95 -15.60
N GLN A 215 12.07 -24.84 -14.89
CA GLN A 215 10.89 -25.52 -15.43
C GLN A 215 9.67 -24.61 -15.67
N TYR A 216 9.56 -23.49 -14.95
CA TYR A 216 8.48 -22.51 -15.11
C TYR A 216 8.78 -21.48 -16.22
N GLY A 217 9.95 -21.57 -16.86
CA GLY A 217 10.43 -20.52 -17.74
C GLY A 217 9.62 -20.39 -19.03
N GLY A 218 9.06 -19.20 -19.27
CA GLY A 218 8.18 -18.90 -20.40
C GLY A 218 6.70 -19.21 -20.17
N ASP A 219 6.34 -19.77 -19.01
CA ASP A 219 4.95 -20.07 -18.66
C ASP A 219 4.35 -18.96 -17.80
N TYR A 220 3.04 -18.75 -17.96
CA TYR A 220 2.25 -17.96 -16.99
C TYR A 220 2.17 -18.73 -15.69
N LEU A 221 2.17 -18.01 -14.56
CA LEU A 221 2.21 -18.62 -13.22
C LEU A 221 1.10 -19.67 -13.03
N ILE A 222 -0.14 -19.32 -13.37
CA ILE A 222 -1.31 -20.22 -13.34
C ILE A 222 -1.13 -21.52 -14.16
N ASN A 223 -0.47 -21.44 -15.31
CA ASN A 223 -0.20 -22.62 -16.13
C ASN A 223 0.91 -23.46 -15.51
N GLY A 224 1.93 -22.80 -14.95
CA GLY A 224 3.05 -23.44 -14.28
C GLY A 224 2.62 -24.22 -13.04
N GLU A 225 1.76 -23.64 -12.20
CA GLU A 225 1.21 -24.29 -11.01
C GLU A 225 0.40 -25.54 -11.37
N PHE A 226 -0.51 -25.43 -12.34
CA PHE A 226 -1.30 -26.58 -12.78
C PHE A 226 -0.44 -27.74 -13.33
N ILE A 227 0.69 -27.43 -13.98
CA ILE A 227 1.53 -28.43 -14.65
C ILE A 227 2.62 -28.99 -13.73
N TYR A 228 3.23 -28.14 -12.89
CA TYR A 228 4.43 -28.45 -12.10
C TYR A 228 4.17 -28.50 -10.59
N GLY A 229 3.03 -27.99 -10.12
CA GLY A 229 2.71 -27.80 -8.70
C GLY A 229 3.35 -26.54 -8.11
N THR A 230 3.05 -26.28 -6.84
CA THR A 230 3.52 -25.13 -6.04
C THR A 230 4.71 -25.48 -5.11
N ALA A 231 4.96 -26.76 -4.85
CA ALA A 231 6.02 -27.23 -3.94
C ALA A 231 7.43 -26.63 -4.16
N ILE A 232 7.82 -26.34 -5.42
CA ILE A 232 9.14 -25.71 -5.68
C ILE A 232 9.16 -24.24 -5.28
N ILE A 233 8.01 -23.57 -5.34
CA ILE A 233 7.80 -22.20 -4.85
C ILE A 233 7.82 -22.20 -3.32
N GLU A 234 6.96 -23.01 -2.70
CA GLU A 234 6.84 -23.18 -1.24
C GLU A 234 8.18 -23.45 -0.57
N GLU A 235 8.89 -24.50 -1.02
CA GLU A 235 10.15 -24.90 -0.41
C GLU A 235 11.29 -23.88 -0.63
N ARG A 236 11.06 -22.82 -1.41
CA ARG A 236 12.05 -21.78 -1.78
C ARG A 236 11.48 -20.36 -1.67
N ILE A 237 10.52 -20.16 -0.77
CA ILE A 237 9.89 -18.85 -0.55
C ILE A 237 10.90 -17.74 -0.24
N ASP A 238 12.08 -18.11 0.29
CA ASP A 238 13.16 -17.18 0.62
C ASP A 238 13.90 -16.58 -0.58
N ILE A 239 13.71 -17.16 -1.78
CA ILE A 239 14.28 -16.68 -3.04
C ILE A 239 13.20 -16.50 -4.13
N TRP A 240 11.94 -16.76 -3.81
CA TRP A 240 10.81 -16.59 -4.72
C TRP A 240 10.26 -15.17 -4.62
N PHE A 241 10.50 -14.36 -5.66
CA PHE A 241 9.94 -13.03 -5.78
C PHE A 241 9.41 -12.83 -7.21
N PRO A 242 8.13 -13.15 -7.48
CA PRO A 242 7.66 -13.37 -8.85
C PRO A 242 7.69 -12.09 -9.69
N LEU A 243 7.61 -10.90 -9.06
CA LEU A 243 7.87 -9.60 -9.72
C LEU A 243 9.21 -9.57 -10.48
N GLY A 244 10.25 -10.18 -9.92
CA GLY A 244 11.58 -10.24 -10.50
C GLY A 244 11.67 -11.22 -11.67
N PHE A 245 10.75 -12.19 -11.73
CA PHE A 245 10.77 -13.29 -12.68
C PHE A 245 9.89 -13.10 -13.91
N VAL A 246 9.03 -12.06 -13.98
CA VAL A 246 8.18 -11.85 -15.16
C VAL A 246 8.95 -11.38 -16.40
N ASP A 247 8.50 -11.83 -17.56
CA ASP A 247 8.94 -11.37 -18.88
C ASP A 247 8.05 -10.23 -19.37
N LEU A 248 8.47 -9.01 -19.06
CA LEU A 248 7.82 -7.80 -19.56
C LEU A 248 8.03 -7.56 -21.05
N SER A 249 8.87 -8.35 -21.73
CA SER A 249 9.05 -8.27 -23.18
C SER A 249 8.01 -9.08 -23.97
N ASP A 250 7.13 -9.83 -23.30
CA ASP A 250 6.08 -10.58 -23.99
C ASP A 250 5.10 -9.62 -24.72
N GLU A 251 4.88 -9.92 -26.00
CA GLU A 251 3.97 -9.21 -26.92
C GLU A 251 2.86 -10.15 -27.43
N SER A 252 2.76 -11.36 -26.89
CA SER A 252 1.75 -12.35 -27.28
C SER A 252 0.32 -11.89 -26.96
N ASN A 253 0.16 -10.96 -26.01
CA ASN A 253 -1.14 -10.45 -25.59
C ASN A 253 -1.66 -9.33 -26.51
N THR A 254 -2.89 -9.50 -26.97
CA THR A 254 -3.58 -8.56 -27.87
C THR A 254 -4.06 -7.27 -27.20
N ILE A 255 -4.06 -7.21 -25.86
CA ILE A 255 -4.48 -6.05 -25.07
C ILE A 255 -3.27 -5.24 -24.59
N TYR A 256 -2.03 -5.70 -24.81
CA TYR A 256 -0.77 -5.07 -24.33
C TYR A 256 -0.69 -4.80 -22.81
N ASN A 257 -1.67 -5.27 -22.02
CA ASN A 257 -1.72 -5.56 -20.56
C ASN A 257 -1.65 -4.37 -19.57
N PHE A 258 -2.48 -4.22 -18.52
CA PHE A 258 -3.73 -4.85 -18.01
C PHE A 258 -4.39 -3.91 -16.96
N ALA A 259 -5.73 -3.94 -16.91
CA ALA A 259 -6.63 -3.64 -15.77
C ALA A 259 -8.02 -4.23 -16.08
N GLN A 260 -8.07 -5.49 -16.53
CA GLN A 260 -9.33 -6.22 -16.70
C GLN A 260 -9.52 -7.03 -15.43
N PRO A 261 -10.48 -6.70 -14.55
CA PRO A 261 -10.81 -7.54 -13.40
C PRO A 261 -11.09 -8.96 -13.91
N THR A 262 -10.13 -9.85 -13.76
CA THR A 262 -10.21 -11.25 -14.15
C THR A 262 -9.99 -12.02 -12.87
N ASP A 263 -11.02 -12.75 -12.48
CA ASP A 263 -11.01 -13.75 -11.41
C ASP A 263 -10.36 -14.98 -12.05
N ASP A 264 -9.02 -15.07 -12.00
CA ASP A 264 -8.24 -16.13 -12.65
C ASP A 264 -7.99 -17.36 -11.75
N ASP A 265 -8.30 -17.27 -10.46
CA ASP A 265 -8.31 -18.36 -9.48
C ASP A 265 -9.73 -18.92 -9.19
N ASP A 266 -10.80 -18.34 -9.75
CA ASP A 266 -12.21 -18.74 -9.60
C ASP A 266 -12.71 -18.59 -8.13
N ASP A 267 -12.08 -17.73 -7.32
CA ASP A 267 -12.48 -17.48 -5.91
C ASP A 267 -13.71 -16.56 -5.77
N GLY A 268 -14.14 -15.95 -6.88
CA GLY A 268 -15.30 -15.07 -6.96
C GLY A 268 -15.00 -13.59 -6.71
N LEU A 269 -13.73 -13.22 -6.52
CA LEU A 269 -13.20 -11.87 -6.45
C LEU A 269 -12.48 -11.55 -7.76
N PHE A 270 -12.67 -10.32 -8.26
CA PHE A 270 -12.00 -9.85 -9.47
C PHE A 270 -10.80 -8.97 -9.09
N ASP A 271 -9.99 -9.43 -8.14
CA ASP A 271 -9.03 -8.60 -7.40
C ASP A 271 -7.55 -8.89 -7.70
N GLU A 272 -7.26 -9.76 -8.69
CA GLU A 272 -5.92 -10.11 -9.22
C GLU A 272 -4.91 -10.29 -8.06
N ASP A 273 -5.11 -11.41 -7.39
CA ASP A 273 -4.68 -11.97 -6.11
C ASP A 273 -3.17 -12.21 -5.94
N GLY A 274 -2.37 -11.18 -6.17
CA GLY A 274 -1.03 -11.16 -5.61
C GLY A 274 -0.92 -10.78 -4.15
N TYR A 275 -0.04 -11.49 -3.42
CA TYR A 275 0.51 -11.03 -2.16
C TYR A 275 0.98 -9.56 -2.27
N PRO A 276 0.37 -8.62 -1.55
CA PRO A 276 0.82 -7.23 -1.54
C PRO A 276 2.17 -7.14 -0.82
N VAL A 277 3.14 -6.48 -1.44
CA VAL A 277 4.49 -6.25 -0.89
C VAL A 277 4.42 -5.33 0.34
N SER A 278 3.49 -4.37 0.35
CA SER A 278 3.28 -3.44 1.46
C SER A 278 1.81 -3.34 1.87
N GLU A 279 1.48 -2.44 2.81
CA GLU A 279 0.08 -2.28 3.21
C GLU A 279 -0.79 -1.67 2.10
N GLN A 280 -0.17 -1.00 1.14
CA GLN A 280 -0.83 -0.44 -0.03
C GLN A 280 0.15 -0.32 -1.18
N ASP A 281 -0.18 -1.01 -2.27
CA ASP A 281 0.62 -1.14 -3.47
C ASP A 281 -0.15 -0.56 -4.65
N PHE A 282 0.52 0.19 -5.53
CA PHE A 282 -0.04 0.57 -6.83
C PHE A 282 0.82 0.07 -7.96
N ILE A 283 0.20 -0.22 -9.10
CA ILE A 283 0.85 -0.73 -10.31
C ILE A 283 0.33 0.02 -11.53
N GLY A 284 1.24 0.51 -12.38
CA GLY A 284 0.91 1.17 -13.64
C GLY A 284 1.88 0.79 -14.76
N TYR A 285 1.42 0.91 -16.02
CA TYR A 285 2.20 0.56 -17.21
C TYR A 285 2.19 1.69 -18.23
N TYR A 286 3.34 1.91 -18.88
CA TYR A 286 3.48 2.92 -19.93
C TYR A 286 4.67 2.65 -20.87
N TYR A 287 4.67 3.36 -22.00
CA TYR A 287 5.53 3.10 -23.15
C TYR A 287 6.03 4.43 -23.72
N ASP A 288 7.25 4.43 -24.23
CA ASP A 288 7.77 5.58 -24.99
C ASP A 288 7.50 5.48 -26.49
N TYR A 289 7.06 4.33 -26.95
CA TYR A 289 6.75 4.02 -28.34
C TYR A 289 5.26 3.72 -28.47
N SER A 290 4.76 3.65 -29.71
CA SER A 290 3.41 3.15 -29.96
C SER A 290 3.43 1.62 -29.96
N PRO A 291 2.82 0.93 -28.98
CA PRO A 291 2.75 -0.54 -28.99
C PRO A 291 1.98 -1.07 -30.20
N PHE A 292 1.12 -0.26 -30.82
CA PHE A 292 0.34 -0.65 -32.00
C PHE A 292 0.96 -0.28 -33.36
N GLY A 293 2.19 0.25 -33.37
CA GLY A 293 2.85 0.71 -34.60
C GLY A 293 2.21 1.93 -35.29
N THR A 294 1.44 2.75 -34.58
CA THR A 294 0.94 4.03 -35.08
C THR A 294 2.12 4.96 -35.39
N LEU A 295 2.19 5.45 -36.63
CA LEU A 295 3.20 6.42 -37.06
C LEU A 295 2.79 7.84 -36.64
N GLY A 296 3.72 8.61 -36.08
CA GLY A 296 3.49 10.01 -35.72
C GLY A 296 4.40 10.47 -34.60
N ASP A 297 4.33 11.77 -34.30
CA ASP A 297 4.94 12.35 -33.11
C ASP A 297 4.23 11.82 -31.86
N ARG A 298 5.02 11.41 -30.87
CA ARG A 298 4.57 10.64 -29.70
C ARG A 298 4.76 11.42 -28.40
N ASP A 299 4.71 12.74 -28.51
CA ASP A 299 4.69 13.66 -27.39
C ASP A 299 3.25 14.14 -27.10
N PHE A 300 2.89 14.19 -25.82
CA PHE A 300 1.57 14.63 -25.40
C PHE A 300 1.68 15.78 -24.42
N GLY A 301 0.61 16.58 -24.29
CA GLY A 301 0.53 17.65 -23.30
C GLY A 301 0.17 19.02 -23.88
N SER A 302 0.32 20.09 -23.09
CA SER A 302 0.02 21.46 -23.54
C SER A 302 1.04 21.98 -24.54
N SER A 303 2.25 21.43 -24.52
CA SER A 303 3.35 21.78 -25.43
C SER A 303 3.63 20.67 -26.46
N GLN A 304 2.64 19.82 -26.78
CA GLN A 304 2.80 18.78 -27.80
C GLN A 304 3.28 19.36 -29.16
N SER A 305 4.04 18.57 -29.91
CA SER A 305 4.77 18.90 -31.13
C SER A 305 5.77 20.04 -30.99
N SER A 306 6.25 20.32 -29.77
CA SER A 306 7.30 21.33 -29.55
C SER A 306 8.70 20.75 -29.61
N ASN A 307 8.88 19.49 -29.19
CA ASN A 307 10.10 18.70 -29.39
C ASN A 307 9.86 17.60 -30.44
N THR A 308 10.91 16.88 -30.79
CA THR A 308 10.81 15.68 -31.64
C THR A 308 11.11 14.47 -30.78
N HIS A 309 10.08 13.71 -30.41
CA HIS A 309 10.30 12.47 -29.65
C HIS A 309 10.90 11.39 -30.55
N VAL A 310 12.07 10.89 -30.17
CA VAL A 310 12.70 9.71 -30.78
C VAL A 310 12.73 8.61 -29.73
N PRO A 311 11.89 7.57 -29.86
CA PRO A 311 11.74 6.57 -28.83
C PRO A 311 13.03 5.75 -28.66
N LEU A 312 13.36 5.46 -27.40
CA LEU A 312 14.30 4.42 -26.99
C LEU A 312 13.69 3.01 -27.22
N ASN A 313 12.38 2.92 -27.48
CA ASN A 313 11.59 1.69 -27.54
C ASN A 313 11.67 0.93 -26.21
N VAL A 314 11.21 1.59 -25.14
CA VAL A 314 11.12 1.03 -23.80
C VAL A 314 9.69 0.91 -23.31
N ARG A 315 9.45 -0.15 -22.56
CA ARG A 315 8.23 -0.39 -21.79
C ARG A 315 8.57 -0.27 -20.31
N VAL A 316 7.68 0.31 -19.52
CA VAL A 316 7.89 0.47 -18.08
C VAL A 316 6.69 -0.03 -17.31
N ARG A 317 6.96 -0.85 -16.28
CA ARG A 317 6.04 -1.12 -15.19
C ARG A 317 6.48 -0.31 -13.97
N GLN A 318 5.65 0.60 -13.52
CA GLN A 318 5.85 1.39 -12.31
C GLN A 318 5.05 0.78 -11.17
N MET A 319 5.65 0.65 -10.00
CA MET A 319 4.98 0.22 -8.78
C MET A 319 5.34 1.13 -7.63
N SER A 320 4.51 1.15 -6.59
CA SER A 320 4.83 1.92 -5.39
C SER A 320 4.24 1.29 -4.15
N TYR A 321 4.93 1.47 -3.02
CA TYR A 321 4.71 0.74 -1.77
C TYR A 321 4.68 1.69 -0.57
N GLN A 322 3.73 1.49 0.36
CA GLN A 322 3.61 2.28 1.58
C GLN A 322 3.13 1.45 2.79
N TRP A 323 3.56 1.86 3.99
CA TRP A 323 3.15 1.30 5.29
C TRP A 323 2.63 2.40 6.22
N SER A 324 1.92 2.03 7.27
CA SER A 324 1.44 2.93 8.33
C SER A 324 2.24 2.86 9.63
N TYR A 325 3.32 2.08 9.67
CA TYR A 325 4.08 1.89 10.92
C TYR A 325 4.80 3.17 11.30
N GLU A 326 4.83 3.52 12.59
CA GLU A 326 5.24 4.86 13.06
C GLU A 326 6.58 5.35 12.50
N TYR A 327 7.56 4.45 12.37
CA TYR A 327 8.91 4.77 11.92
C TYR A 327 9.06 4.91 10.39
N ILE A 328 8.15 4.32 9.60
CA ILE A 328 8.18 4.30 8.11
C ILE A 328 6.89 4.79 7.44
N LYS A 329 5.93 5.31 8.21
CA LYS A 329 4.73 5.95 7.67
C LYS A 329 5.04 7.18 6.80
N ASN A 330 6.25 7.72 6.93
CA ASN A 330 6.80 8.82 6.13
C ASN A 330 7.74 8.31 5.02
N LEU A 331 7.50 7.11 4.47
CA LEU A 331 8.29 6.52 3.40
C LEU A 331 7.37 5.94 2.32
N CYS A 332 7.68 6.21 1.05
CA CYS A 332 7.08 5.54 -0.10
C CYS A 332 8.18 5.10 -1.06
N TYR A 333 8.19 3.83 -1.45
CA TYR A 333 9.06 3.37 -2.53
C TYR A 333 8.33 3.53 -3.87
N VAL A 334 9.09 3.88 -4.90
CA VAL A 334 8.63 3.82 -6.29
C VAL A 334 9.61 2.97 -7.07
N GLU A 335 9.13 1.85 -7.58
CA GLU A 335 9.87 0.87 -8.38
C GLU A 335 9.55 1.04 -9.87
N PHE A 336 10.58 0.99 -10.71
CA PHE A 336 10.49 1.05 -12.16
C PHE A 336 11.16 -0.20 -12.74
N ASN A 337 10.39 -1.04 -13.41
CA ASN A 337 10.91 -2.11 -14.25
C ASN A 337 10.91 -1.66 -15.70
N ILE A 338 12.10 -1.37 -16.25
CA ILE A 338 12.30 -0.82 -17.60
C ILE A 338 12.78 -1.92 -18.53
N THR A 339 12.04 -2.18 -19.59
CA THR A 339 12.32 -3.24 -20.57
C THR A 339 12.71 -2.65 -21.91
N ASN A 340 13.82 -3.13 -22.49
CA ASN A 340 14.25 -2.73 -23.84
C ASN A 340 13.52 -3.56 -24.90
N MET A 341 12.67 -2.90 -25.68
CA MET A 341 11.83 -3.53 -26.70
C MET A 341 12.46 -3.53 -28.10
N ASN A 342 13.76 -3.23 -28.24
CA ASN A 342 14.51 -3.32 -29.52
C ASN A 342 14.85 -4.79 -29.91
N THR A 343 13.88 -5.70 -29.80
CA THR A 343 14.02 -7.14 -30.02
C THR A 343 14.13 -7.52 -31.51
N GLU A 344 13.49 -6.75 -32.41
CA GLU A 344 13.49 -7.01 -33.85
C GLU A 344 14.90 -6.94 -34.47
N TYR A 345 15.68 -5.94 -34.07
CA TYR A 345 17.03 -5.68 -34.63
C TYR A 345 18.18 -6.04 -33.66
N GLY A 346 17.84 -6.48 -32.45
CA GLY A 346 18.77 -6.96 -31.44
C GLY A 346 19.71 -5.89 -30.89
N ASP A 347 19.24 -4.65 -30.74
CA ASP A 347 20.07 -3.55 -30.24
C ASP A 347 20.00 -3.41 -28.73
N SER A 348 21.18 -3.29 -28.11
CA SER A 348 21.30 -2.88 -26.72
C SER A 348 21.20 -1.37 -26.60
N LEU A 349 20.61 -0.92 -25.50
CA LEU A 349 20.76 0.44 -25.01
C LEU A 349 22.05 0.51 -24.20
N TYR A 350 22.95 1.42 -24.56
CA TYR A 350 24.27 1.55 -23.93
C TYR A 350 24.34 2.76 -23.02
N ASP A 351 25.18 2.69 -21.98
CA ASP A 351 25.43 3.81 -21.07
C ASP A 351 24.10 4.43 -20.56
N CYS A 352 23.25 3.57 -20.01
CA CYS A 352 21.96 3.94 -19.46
C CYS A 352 22.15 4.87 -18.26
N THR A 353 21.21 5.80 -18.11
CA THR A 353 21.12 6.74 -16.99
C THR A 353 19.66 6.94 -16.63
N MET A 354 19.40 7.19 -15.35
CA MET A 354 18.07 7.55 -14.88
C MET A 354 18.16 8.80 -14.01
N ALA A 355 17.08 9.58 -14.02
CA ALA A 355 16.88 10.67 -13.10
C ALA A 355 15.43 10.74 -12.65
N VAL A 356 15.25 11.29 -11.45
CA VAL A 356 13.94 11.70 -10.94
C VAL A 356 13.93 13.21 -10.96
N TYR A 357 13.07 13.77 -11.80
CA TYR A 357 12.77 15.19 -11.77
C TYR A 357 11.74 15.45 -10.67
N MET A 358 11.94 16.47 -9.85
CA MET A 358 11.05 16.85 -8.76
C MET A 358 10.78 18.36 -8.85
N ASP A 359 9.55 18.72 -9.27
CA ASP A 359 8.99 20.06 -9.09
C ASP A 359 8.30 20.07 -7.74
N CYS A 360 8.96 20.67 -6.76
CA CYS A 360 8.42 20.81 -5.43
C CYS A 360 7.81 22.20 -5.36
N ASP A 361 6.47 22.26 -5.27
CA ASP A 361 5.73 23.48 -4.94
C ASP A 361 5.26 23.31 -3.49
N VAL A 362 6.15 23.49 -2.52
CA VAL A 362 5.85 23.12 -1.13
C VAL A 362 4.91 24.17 -0.54
N GLY A 363 3.73 23.76 -0.07
CA GLY A 363 2.81 24.68 0.58
C GLY A 363 1.35 24.24 0.65
N PRO A 364 0.46 25.13 1.15
CA PRO A 364 -0.95 24.81 1.32
C PRO A 364 -1.69 24.63 -0.02
N GLN A 365 -2.43 23.53 -0.18
CA GLN A 365 -3.25 23.23 -1.38
C GLN A 365 -4.26 24.33 -1.73
N ALA A 366 -4.70 25.11 -0.74
CA ALA A 366 -5.64 26.20 -0.92
C ALA A 366 -5.03 27.41 -1.65
N TRP A 367 -3.69 27.46 -1.78
CA TRP A 367 -2.95 28.54 -2.43
C TRP A 367 -2.58 28.10 -3.85
N GLY A 368 -2.42 29.06 -4.77
CA GLY A 368 -2.05 28.72 -6.16
C GLY A 368 -0.54 28.49 -6.28
N GLY A 369 -0.09 27.59 -7.16
CA GLY A 369 1.34 27.24 -7.38
C GLY A 369 2.26 28.45 -7.50
N GLN A 370 1.86 29.49 -8.23
CA GLN A 370 2.62 30.75 -8.37
C GLN A 370 2.79 31.55 -7.05
N THR A 371 2.13 31.15 -5.97
CA THR A 371 2.20 31.77 -4.64
C THR A 371 3.03 30.96 -3.67
N ILE A 372 3.07 29.63 -3.81
CA ILE A 372 3.78 28.71 -2.89
C ILE A 372 5.18 28.34 -3.41
N ALA A 373 5.36 28.17 -4.73
CA ALA A 373 6.65 27.79 -5.31
C ALA A 373 7.79 28.82 -5.13
N PRO A 374 7.57 30.16 -5.18
CA PRO A 374 8.66 31.12 -5.28
C PRO A 374 9.66 31.14 -4.12
N ASP A 375 9.29 30.60 -2.97
CA ASP A 375 10.11 30.61 -1.76
C ASP A 375 10.66 29.23 -1.35
N ASP A 376 10.56 28.24 -2.25
CA ASP A 376 11.13 26.92 -2.02
C ASP A 376 12.68 26.93 -2.06
N VAL A 377 13.28 25.96 -1.38
CA VAL A 377 14.73 25.75 -1.35
C VAL A 377 15.05 24.28 -1.51
N SER A 378 15.80 23.94 -2.56
CA SER A 378 16.35 22.61 -2.77
C SER A 378 17.81 22.52 -2.37
N SER A 379 18.25 21.34 -1.95
CA SER A 379 19.62 21.07 -1.54
C SER A 379 19.93 19.57 -1.62
N TYR A 380 21.15 19.19 -1.22
CA TYR A 380 21.68 17.83 -1.37
C TYR A 380 22.45 17.39 -0.13
N VAL A 381 22.29 16.12 0.23
CA VAL A 381 23.10 15.42 1.25
C VAL A 381 23.91 14.33 0.56
N GLY A 382 25.24 14.44 0.63
CA GLY A 382 26.15 13.46 0.03
C GLY A 382 26.33 12.16 0.83
N ALA A 383 27.33 11.38 0.44
CA ALA A 383 27.69 10.13 1.10
C ALA A 383 27.83 10.25 2.64
N PRO A 384 27.37 9.24 3.40
CA PRO A 384 26.86 7.93 2.94
C PRO A 384 25.36 7.90 2.61
N TYR A 385 24.65 9.04 2.67
CA TYR A 385 23.19 9.07 2.59
C TYR A 385 22.66 9.29 1.16
N GLU A 386 23.36 10.12 0.36
CA GLU A 386 23.09 10.42 -1.06
C GLU A 386 21.60 10.65 -1.38
N PHE A 387 21.06 11.81 -0.99
CA PHE A 387 19.69 12.23 -1.33
C PHE A 387 19.58 13.73 -1.60
N ALA A 388 18.64 14.11 -2.47
CA ALA A 388 18.21 15.49 -2.69
C ALA A 388 16.94 15.79 -1.88
N TYR A 389 16.72 17.05 -1.50
CA TYR A 389 15.54 17.46 -0.76
C TYR A 389 15.09 18.89 -1.06
N THR A 390 13.81 19.20 -0.81
CA THR A 390 13.21 20.55 -0.90
C THR A 390 12.38 20.88 0.35
N TYR A 391 12.24 22.17 0.69
CA TYR A 391 11.38 22.69 1.76
C TYR A 391 10.95 24.14 1.49
N ASP A 392 9.85 24.57 2.13
CA ASP A 392 9.39 25.97 2.20
C ASP A 392 10.34 26.77 3.12
N TRP A 393 10.88 27.89 2.65
CA TRP A 393 11.83 28.67 3.45
C TRP A 393 11.16 29.48 4.56
N ASP A 394 10.07 30.18 4.26
CA ASP A 394 9.16 30.85 5.21
C ASP A 394 7.99 31.63 4.54
N GLY A 395 7.66 31.38 3.26
CA GLY A 395 6.75 32.17 2.43
C GLY A 395 5.26 31.96 2.70
N ASP A 396 4.89 31.00 3.53
CA ASP A 396 3.54 30.86 4.06
C ASP A 396 3.40 31.29 5.54
N THR A 397 4.43 31.93 6.11
CA THR A 397 4.52 32.33 7.52
C THR A 397 4.59 31.19 8.53
N GLY A 398 5.08 30.02 8.09
CA GLY A 398 5.33 28.84 8.92
C GLY A 398 4.10 27.93 9.06
N LEU A 399 3.22 27.94 8.05
CA LEU A 399 2.17 26.94 7.90
C LEU A 399 2.78 25.60 7.45
N THR A 400 3.83 25.65 6.65
CA THR A 400 4.58 24.48 6.16
C THR A 400 5.97 24.48 6.77
N THR A 401 6.35 23.38 7.43
CA THR A 401 7.59 23.31 8.21
C THR A 401 8.46 22.10 7.87
N GLY A 402 7.97 21.20 7.03
CA GLY A 402 8.66 19.98 6.68
C GLY A 402 9.60 20.12 5.50
N PHE A 403 10.17 18.99 5.13
CA PHE A 403 11.06 18.76 4.00
C PHE A 403 10.54 17.53 3.26
N VAL A 404 10.84 17.44 1.97
CA VAL A 404 10.68 16.20 1.18
C VAL A 404 12.02 15.81 0.59
N GLY A 405 12.42 14.55 0.78
CA GLY A 405 13.64 13.98 0.24
C GLY A 405 13.36 12.83 -0.73
N SER A 406 14.32 12.58 -1.63
CA SER A 406 14.32 11.42 -2.52
C SER A 406 15.71 10.80 -2.64
N ARG A 407 15.81 9.46 -2.55
CA ARG A 407 17.06 8.69 -2.71
C ARG A 407 16.91 7.51 -3.65
N VAL A 408 18.04 6.95 -4.09
CA VAL A 408 18.11 5.65 -4.80
C VAL A 408 18.28 4.51 -3.80
N CYS A 409 17.60 3.39 -4.06
CA CYS A 409 17.72 2.14 -3.33
C CYS A 409 18.36 1.03 -4.18
N THR A 410 17.98 0.91 -5.46
CA THR A 410 18.65 0.02 -6.43
C THR A 410 18.71 0.71 -7.81
N PRO A 411 19.76 0.52 -8.64
CA PRO A 411 20.98 -0.25 -8.38
C PRO A 411 21.73 0.23 -7.14
N ASP A 412 22.60 -0.62 -6.59
CA ASP A 412 23.36 -0.30 -5.38
C ASP A 412 23.96 1.11 -5.47
N PRO A 413 23.52 2.05 -4.61
CA PRO A 413 24.01 3.42 -4.61
C PRO A 413 25.53 3.52 -4.51
N ASP A 414 26.19 2.56 -3.84
CA ASP A 414 27.65 2.55 -3.68
C ASP A 414 28.38 2.19 -4.99
N SER A 415 27.65 1.71 -6.01
CA SER A 415 28.16 1.39 -7.35
C SER A 415 27.87 2.47 -8.41
N LEU A 416 27.14 3.52 -8.04
CA LEU A 416 26.64 4.56 -8.94
C LEU A 416 27.45 5.86 -8.83
N GLU A 417 27.44 6.62 -9.92
CA GLU A 417 27.78 8.04 -9.93
C GLU A 417 26.49 8.88 -9.86
N PHE A 418 26.56 10.04 -9.21
CA PHE A 418 25.40 10.90 -8.96
C PHE A 418 25.61 12.32 -9.46
N ALA A 419 24.56 12.90 -10.04
CA ALA A 419 24.44 14.31 -10.36
C ALA A 419 23.12 14.86 -9.83
N CYS A 420 23.10 16.10 -9.35
CA CYS A 420 21.87 16.74 -8.90
C CYS A 420 21.84 18.19 -9.36
N TRP A 421 20.88 18.55 -10.19
CA TRP A 421 20.83 19.83 -10.88
C TRP A 421 19.56 20.61 -10.56
N THR A 422 19.67 21.93 -10.51
CA THR A 422 18.53 22.85 -10.43
C THR A 422 18.65 23.96 -11.47
N TRP A 423 17.50 24.51 -11.90
CA TRP A 423 17.41 25.63 -12.85
C TRP A 423 16.14 26.47 -12.63
N SER A 424 16.17 27.72 -13.11
CA SER A 424 15.00 28.60 -13.12
C SER A 424 14.00 28.21 -14.21
N VAL A 425 12.70 28.42 -13.95
CA VAL A 425 11.62 28.25 -14.94
C VAL A 425 11.95 28.93 -16.27
N GLY A 426 11.72 28.23 -17.38
CA GLY A 426 12.03 28.70 -18.74
C GLY A 426 13.47 28.43 -19.20
N ASN A 427 14.33 27.89 -18.33
CA ASN A 427 15.71 27.51 -18.66
C ASN A 427 15.92 25.98 -18.64
N GLY A 428 14.87 25.19 -18.87
CA GLY A 428 14.99 23.74 -19.01
C GLY A 428 16.02 23.32 -20.08
N PRO A 429 16.53 22.08 -19.99
CA PRO A 429 17.47 21.54 -20.98
C PRO A 429 16.85 21.45 -22.38
N ASP A 430 17.63 21.79 -23.40
CA ASP A 430 17.23 21.74 -24.80
C ASP A 430 17.28 20.31 -25.37
N ASP A 431 16.15 19.87 -25.94
CA ASP A 431 15.97 18.58 -26.60
C ASP A 431 15.09 18.67 -27.87
N PHE A 432 14.99 19.84 -28.52
CA PHE A 432 14.06 20.05 -29.63
C PHE A 432 14.24 19.07 -30.81
N ASP A 433 15.48 18.68 -31.09
CA ASP A 433 15.83 17.65 -32.09
C ASP A 433 17.01 16.81 -31.57
N PRO A 434 16.76 15.65 -30.94
CA PRO A 434 17.82 14.79 -30.42
C PRO A 434 18.71 14.17 -31.52
N LEU A 435 18.34 14.33 -32.80
CA LEU A 435 19.10 13.82 -33.93
C LEU A 435 20.06 14.85 -34.54
N ASP A 436 20.13 16.07 -34.00
CA ASP A 436 20.88 17.19 -34.57
C ASP A 436 22.39 16.94 -34.73
N TYR A 437 22.96 17.44 -35.83
CA TYR A 437 24.34 17.23 -36.22
C TYR A 437 25.23 18.20 -35.44
N VAL A 438 26.00 17.66 -34.51
CA VAL A 438 26.89 18.40 -33.61
C VAL A 438 28.12 18.95 -34.37
N GLY A 439 27.92 20.08 -35.07
CA GLY A 439 28.92 20.70 -35.94
C GLY A 439 29.62 21.96 -35.39
N THR A 440 29.27 22.48 -34.21
CA THR A 440 29.98 23.65 -33.61
C THR A 440 30.05 23.63 -32.08
N SER A 441 30.97 24.44 -31.54
CA SER A 441 31.66 24.31 -30.25
C SER A 441 30.86 24.68 -29.00
N ASN A 442 29.81 23.91 -28.63
CA ASN A 442 29.37 23.64 -27.23
C ASN A 442 27.92 23.12 -27.09
N VAL A 443 27.22 22.74 -28.17
CA VAL A 443 25.82 22.28 -28.05
C VAL A 443 25.73 20.83 -28.49
N THR A 444 25.36 19.94 -27.58
CA THR A 444 25.04 18.54 -27.86
C THR A 444 23.61 18.43 -28.38
N ALA A 445 23.29 17.43 -29.22
CA ALA A 445 21.96 17.26 -29.78
C ALA A 445 20.84 17.02 -28.73
N ASN A 446 21.20 16.48 -27.55
CA ASN A 446 20.25 16.22 -26.46
C ASN A 446 20.87 16.63 -25.12
N GLU A 447 20.59 17.84 -24.64
CA GLU A 447 21.15 18.39 -23.40
C GLU A 447 20.74 17.57 -22.17
N LYS A 448 19.52 16.99 -22.16
CA LYS A 448 19.01 16.15 -21.05
C LYS A 448 19.94 14.98 -20.76
N TYR A 449 20.33 14.21 -21.78
CA TYR A 449 21.20 13.03 -21.59
C TYR A 449 22.54 13.41 -20.95
N TRP A 450 23.13 14.52 -21.37
CA TRP A 450 24.42 14.96 -20.85
C TRP A 450 24.30 15.51 -19.44
N LEU A 451 23.23 16.25 -19.14
CA LEU A 451 22.92 16.72 -17.79
C LEU A 451 22.76 15.54 -16.81
N MET A 452 22.02 14.50 -17.20
CA MET A 452 21.83 13.28 -16.40
C MET A 452 23.13 12.50 -16.15
N THR A 453 24.16 12.71 -16.96
CA THR A 453 25.46 12.02 -16.83
C THR A 453 26.60 12.93 -16.39
N ASP A 454 26.27 14.07 -15.77
CA ASP A 454 27.20 15.08 -15.24
C ASP A 454 28.17 15.64 -16.29
N ARG A 455 27.67 15.92 -17.51
CA ARG A 455 28.50 16.37 -18.64
C ARG A 455 27.89 17.54 -19.39
N ASN A 456 28.77 18.42 -19.87
CA ASN A 456 28.43 19.58 -20.71
C ASN A 456 27.27 20.45 -20.19
N PRO A 457 27.15 20.75 -18.89
CA PRO A 457 26.10 21.66 -18.42
C PRO A 457 26.36 23.08 -18.96
N ASP A 458 25.30 23.79 -19.34
CA ASP A 458 25.35 25.24 -19.45
C ASP A 458 25.37 25.85 -18.03
N ASP A 459 26.57 26.16 -17.51
CA ASP A 459 26.78 26.79 -16.19
C ASP A 459 26.04 28.15 -16.03
N GLY A 460 25.54 28.73 -17.13
CA GLY A 460 24.69 29.92 -17.09
C GLY A 460 23.22 29.61 -16.74
N LYS A 461 22.79 28.35 -16.90
CA LYS A 461 21.41 27.89 -16.66
C LYS A 461 21.30 26.92 -15.48
N PHE A 462 22.23 25.98 -15.35
CA PHE A 462 22.15 24.87 -14.39
C PHE A 462 23.12 25.06 -13.23
N THR A 463 22.69 24.69 -12.03
CA THR A 463 23.53 24.68 -10.82
C THR A 463 23.56 23.28 -10.21
N SER A 464 24.75 22.75 -9.94
CA SER A 464 24.94 21.47 -9.25
C SER A 464 24.64 21.63 -7.76
N LEU A 465 23.54 21.04 -7.29
CA LEU A 465 23.19 20.95 -5.87
C LEU A 465 24.11 19.98 -5.13
N ARG A 466 24.71 19.00 -5.81
CA ARG A 466 25.66 18.06 -5.20
C ARG A 466 27.00 18.73 -4.85
N ASP A 467 27.54 19.53 -5.78
CA ASP A 467 28.81 20.24 -5.56
C ASP A 467 28.62 21.51 -4.73
N PHE A 468 27.46 22.17 -4.88
CA PHE A 468 27.15 23.44 -4.24
C PHE A 468 25.79 23.40 -3.50
N PRO A 469 25.64 22.56 -2.47
CA PRO A 469 24.35 22.31 -1.79
C PRO A 469 23.77 23.53 -1.08
N ASN A 470 24.59 24.54 -0.77
CA ASN A 470 24.16 25.75 -0.07
C ASN A 470 23.81 26.91 -1.02
N THR A 471 23.70 26.68 -2.33
CA THR A 471 23.46 27.76 -3.32
C THR A 471 22.10 28.43 -3.18
N GLN A 472 21.07 27.67 -2.81
CA GLN A 472 19.71 28.18 -2.58
C GLN A 472 19.39 28.43 -1.10
N VAL A 473 20.23 27.94 -0.16
CA VAL A 473 20.00 28.11 1.28
C VAL A 473 20.03 29.59 1.67
N GLY A 474 18.90 30.10 2.16
CA GLY A 474 18.71 31.52 2.49
C GLY A 474 18.60 32.44 1.28
N ASN A 475 18.42 31.87 0.08
CA ASN A 475 18.16 32.58 -1.16
C ASN A 475 17.09 31.80 -1.96
N PRO A 476 15.85 31.79 -1.44
CA PRO A 476 14.81 30.93 -1.96
C PRO A 476 14.38 31.36 -3.37
N VAL A 477 14.05 30.37 -4.18
CA VAL A 477 13.64 30.53 -5.58
C VAL A 477 12.68 29.39 -5.94
N ASP A 478 11.78 29.63 -6.87
CA ASP A 478 10.98 28.58 -7.54
C ASP A 478 11.90 27.44 -8.05
N THR A 479 12.00 26.39 -7.25
CA THR A 479 13.06 25.38 -7.35
C THR A 479 12.49 24.03 -7.72
N ARG A 480 13.24 23.42 -8.62
CA ARG A 480 13.11 22.03 -9.06
C ARG A 480 14.47 21.40 -8.98
N TYR A 481 14.52 20.11 -8.74
CA TYR A 481 15.76 19.37 -8.88
C TYR A 481 15.62 18.15 -9.78
N LEU A 482 16.66 17.88 -10.54
CA LEU A 482 16.86 16.66 -11.30
C LEU A 482 17.90 15.82 -10.55
N PHE A 483 17.46 14.77 -9.86
CA PHE A 483 18.35 13.85 -9.16
C PHE A 483 18.67 12.67 -10.07
N ALA A 484 19.87 12.68 -10.64
CA ALA A 484 20.33 11.75 -11.66
C ALA A 484 21.43 10.80 -11.17
N PHE A 485 21.45 9.60 -11.72
CA PHE A 485 22.43 8.57 -11.43
C PHE A 485 22.75 7.72 -12.66
N TYR A 486 24.00 7.26 -12.74
CA TYR A 486 24.55 6.61 -13.92
C TYR A 486 25.79 5.75 -13.58
N GLY A 487 26.18 4.88 -14.51
CA GLY A 487 27.39 4.05 -14.40
C GLY A 487 28.68 4.75 -14.86
N ASP A 488 29.71 3.98 -15.20
CA ASP A 488 31.03 4.50 -15.61
C ASP A 488 31.11 5.07 -17.04
N MET A 489 30.05 4.87 -17.82
CA MET A 489 29.86 5.37 -19.18
C MET A 489 30.86 4.81 -20.21
N GLN A 490 31.33 3.57 -19.99
CA GLN A 490 32.24 2.85 -20.90
C GLN A 490 31.55 1.72 -21.70
N GLY A 491 30.24 1.58 -21.56
CA GLY A 491 29.45 0.41 -21.95
C GLY A 491 29.39 0.10 -23.45
N MET A 492 29.65 1.08 -24.33
CA MET A 492 29.65 0.82 -25.78
C MET A 492 31.02 0.40 -26.33
N GLY A 493 32.11 0.91 -25.74
CA GLY A 493 33.47 0.74 -26.26
C GLY A 493 34.29 -0.32 -25.53
N ASN A 494 34.29 -0.27 -24.21
CA ASN A 494 35.05 -1.17 -23.34
C ASN A 494 34.27 -1.41 -22.04
N PRO A 495 33.18 -2.21 -22.09
CA PRO A 495 32.31 -2.41 -20.94
C PRO A 495 33.09 -2.92 -19.72
N THR A 496 32.82 -2.33 -18.56
CA THR A 496 33.34 -2.77 -17.26
C THR A 496 32.20 -3.26 -16.36
N SER A 497 32.49 -3.68 -15.13
CA SER A 497 31.45 -3.98 -14.14
C SER A 497 30.65 -2.75 -13.70
N GLY A 498 31.16 -1.53 -13.95
CA GLY A 498 30.43 -0.28 -13.72
C GLY A 498 29.64 0.21 -14.92
N SER A 499 29.66 -0.51 -16.06
CA SER A 499 28.93 -0.10 -17.24
C SER A 499 27.46 -0.55 -17.18
N TRP A 500 26.55 0.40 -17.34
CA TRP A 500 25.11 0.14 -17.30
C TRP A 500 24.54 0.03 -18.72
N ASN A 501 24.30 -1.19 -19.19
CA ASN A 501 23.72 -1.46 -20.50
C ASN A 501 22.44 -2.30 -20.36
N LEU A 502 21.48 -2.11 -21.26
CA LEU A 502 20.25 -2.91 -21.31
C LEU A 502 20.17 -3.66 -22.64
N GLY A 503 20.33 -4.98 -22.59
CA GLY A 503 20.18 -5.84 -23.77
C GLY A 503 18.74 -5.89 -24.31
N PRO A 504 18.53 -6.22 -25.59
CA PRO A 504 17.20 -6.36 -26.16
C PRO A 504 16.41 -7.46 -25.46
N GLY A 505 15.13 -7.21 -25.15
CA GLY A 505 14.24 -8.10 -24.40
C GLY A 505 14.54 -8.18 -22.89
N LYS A 506 15.62 -7.55 -22.41
CA LYS A 506 15.97 -7.56 -20.99
C LYS A 506 15.21 -6.46 -20.25
N THR A 507 14.92 -6.73 -18.98
CA THR A 507 14.29 -5.79 -18.04
C THR A 507 15.26 -5.48 -16.92
N MET A 508 15.41 -4.21 -16.58
CA MET A 508 16.12 -3.75 -15.39
C MET A 508 15.16 -3.23 -14.31
N LYS A 509 15.49 -3.49 -13.04
CA LYS A 509 14.76 -2.97 -11.88
C LYS A 509 15.48 -1.76 -11.29
N ILE A 510 14.76 -0.66 -11.07
CA ILE A 510 15.27 0.54 -10.40
C ILE A 510 14.27 0.93 -9.31
N VAL A 511 14.76 1.29 -8.13
CA VAL A 511 13.91 1.63 -6.98
C VAL A 511 14.42 2.92 -6.36
N ILE A 512 13.50 3.86 -6.18
CA ILE A 512 13.72 5.08 -5.42
C ILE A 512 12.85 5.07 -4.16
N ALA A 513 13.26 5.83 -3.17
CA ALA A 513 12.45 6.12 -2.00
C ALA A 513 12.20 7.63 -1.91
N VAL A 514 10.95 7.99 -1.63
CA VAL A 514 10.50 9.37 -1.39
C VAL A 514 10.00 9.45 0.05
N PHE A 515 10.52 10.42 0.81
CA PHE A 515 10.29 10.49 2.25
C PHE A 515 10.29 11.94 2.74
N PRO A 516 9.18 12.43 3.34
CA PRO A 516 9.17 13.70 4.02
C PRO A 516 9.55 13.59 5.50
N GLY A 517 9.86 14.73 6.12
CA GLY A 517 10.19 14.84 7.54
C GLY A 517 10.24 16.29 7.99
N GLN A 518 10.28 16.55 9.30
CA GLN A 518 10.27 17.90 9.86
C GLN A 518 11.66 18.52 9.95
N THR A 519 12.72 17.70 9.90
CA THR A 519 14.10 18.17 10.07
C THR A 519 15.08 17.35 9.23
N ILE A 520 16.24 17.92 8.91
CA ILE A 520 17.31 17.19 8.22
C ILE A 520 17.74 15.90 8.97
N PRO A 521 17.89 15.89 10.31
CA PRO A 521 18.12 14.65 11.06
C PRO A 521 17.04 13.56 10.83
N GLU A 522 15.77 13.94 10.70
CA GLU A 522 14.72 12.96 10.39
C GLU A 522 14.89 12.40 8.97
N LEU A 523 15.21 13.24 7.98
CA LEU A 523 15.49 12.80 6.60
C LEU A 523 16.70 11.86 6.53
N LEU A 524 17.74 12.09 7.36
CA LEU A 524 18.87 11.16 7.47
C LEU A 524 18.42 9.78 7.97
N GLY A 525 17.58 9.74 9.01
CA GLY A 525 17.01 8.48 9.52
C GLY A 525 16.08 7.79 8.54
N GLN A 526 15.24 8.55 7.81
CA GLN A 526 14.38 8.00 6.76
C GLN A 526 15.21 7.44 5.59
N SER A 527 16.31 8.10 5.22
CA SER A 527 17.24 7.59 4.21
C SER A 527 17.90 6.28 4.65
N GLU A 528 18.25 6.12 5.93
CA GLU A 528 18.77 4.85 6.48
C GLU A 528 17.70 3.76 6.45
N TRP A 529 16.49 4.04 6.95
CA TRP A 529 15.37 3.09 6.87
C TRP A 529 15.06 2.66 5.45
N ALA A 530 15.08 3.59 4.50
CA ALA A 530 14.87 3.31 3.08
C ALA A 530 15.91 2.33 2.51
N LYS A 531 17.15 2.37 2.99
CA LYS A 531 18.19 1.38 2.64
C LYS A 531 17.97 0.06 3.38
N GLU A 532 17.69 0.10 4.69
CA GLU A 532 17.56 -1.10 5.52
C GLU A 532 16.35 -1.98 5.17
N ILE A 533 15.21 -1.37 4.85
CA ILE A 533 13.98 -2.08 4.49
C ILE A 533 14.10 -2.70 3.10
N TYR A 534 14.80 -2.03 2.20
CA TYR A 534 15.10 -2.58 0.88
C TYR A 534 16.12 -3.73 0.92
N GLU A 535 16.95 -3.81 1.97
CA GLU A 535 17.98 -4.82 2.21
C GLU A 535 19.12 -4.88 1.18
N SER A 536 19.00 -5.74 0.17
CA SER A 536 20.13 -6.22 -0.65
C SER A 536 20.05 -5.73 -2.09
N PRO A 537 20.58 -4.54 -2.41
CA PRO A 537 20.43 -3.97 -3.73
C PRO A 537 21.15 -4.75 -4.83
N GLN A 538 20.57 -4.72 -6.03
CA GLN A 538 21.19 -5.30 -7.21
C GLN A 538 22.36 -4.43 -7.69
N GLN A 539 23.43 -5.07 -8.12
CA GLN A 539 24.57 -4.39 -8.73
C GLN A 539 24.27 -4.06 -10.20
N LEU A 540 25.03 -3.13 -10.81
CA LEU A 540 24.92 -2.84 -12.24
C LEU A 540 25.08 -4.06 -13.15
N THR A 541 25.81 -5.09 -12.71
CA THR A 541 25.97 -6.36 -13.43
C THR A 541 24.81 -7.33 -13.27
N THR A 542 23.96 -7.15 -12.26
CA THR A 542 22.83 -8.05 -11.94
C THR A 542 21.48 -7.39 -12.14
N VAL A 543 21.41 -6.06 -12.28
CA VAL A 543 20.15 -5.31 -12.38
C VAL A 543 19.25 -5.75 -13.55
N THR A 544 19.81 -6.34 -14.61
CA THR A 544 19.05 -6.86 -15.77
C THR A 544 18.61 -8.32 -15.61
N LEU A 545 19.10 -9.00 -14.57
CA LEU A 545 18.76 -10.38 -14.27
C LEU A 545 17.49 -10.40 -13.39
N PRO A 546 16.78 -11.53 -13.38
CA PRO A 546 15.68 -11.68 -12.45
C PRO A 546 16.14 -11.48 -11.01
N ASP A 547 15.36 -10.72 -10.26
CA ASP A 547 15.68 -10.37 -8.87
C ASP A 547 15.24 -11.49 -7.93
N THR A 548 16.20 -12.18 -7.34
CA THR A 548 15.98 -13.36 -6.48
C THR A 548 16.02 -13.02 -4.99
N ASN A 549 16.24 -11.76 -4.63
CA ASN A 549 16.29 -11.34 -3.24
C ASN A 549 14.90 -10.89 -2.78
N ILE A 550 14.60 -11.17 -1.51
CA ILE A 550 13.44 -10.55 -0.85
C ILE A 550 13.80 -9.10 -0.52
N HIS A 551 12.86 -8.20 -0.79
CA HIS A 551 12.97 -6.78 -0.51
C HIS A 551 11.79 -6.31 0.35
N TYR A 552 11.86 -5.05 0.80
CA TYR A 552 10.76 -4.39 1.50
C TYR A 552 10.40 -5.02 2.85
N VAL A 553 11.40 -5.61 3.52
CA VAL A 553 11.21 -6.28 4.79
C VAL A 553 11.33 -5.24 5.91
N ALA A 554 10.17 -4.82 6.41
CA ALA A 554 10.01 -3.88 7.51
C ALA A 554 9.84 -4.63 8.85
N PRO A 555 10.37 -4.12 9.98
CA PRO A 555 9.86 -4.49 11.30
C PRO A 555 8.33 -4.39 11.36
N GLU A 556 7.66 -5.43 11.85
CA GLU A 556 6.20 -5.48 11.84
C GLU A 556 5.65 -5.48 13.27
N PRO A 557 4.62 -4.67 13.59
CA PRO A 557 3.94 -4.83 14.86
C PRO A 557 3.24 -6.21 14.94
N PRO A 558 2.87 -6.67 16.15
CA PRO A 558 2.16 -7.92 16.28
C PRO A 558 0.85 -7.96 15.49
N LYS A 559 0.48 -9.15 15.01
CA LYS A 559 -0.71 -9.34 14.18
C LYS A 559 -1.95 -8.74 14.81
N ILE A 560 -2.77 -8.03 14.04
CA ILE A 560 -3.99 -7.38 14.54
C ILE A 560 -4.96 -8.44 15.08
N PRO A 561 -5.50 -8.28 16.32
CA PRO A 561 -6.47 -9.22 16.86
C PRO A 561 -7.82 -9.08 16.14
N LYS A 562 -8.51 -10.20 15.88
CA LYS A 562 -9.91 -10.14 15.42
C LYS A 562 -10.78 -9.64 16.56
N MET A 563 -11.70 -8.73 16.28
CA MET A 563 -12.53 -8.12 17.32
C MET A 563 -14.01 -7.99 16.95
N PHE A 564 -14.83 -7.98 17.99
CA PHE A 564 -16.25 -7.70 17.97
C PHE A 564 -16.56 -6.60 18.99
N ALA A 565 -17.44 -5.67 18.64
CA ALA A 565 -17.91 -4.64 19.57
C ALA A 565 -19.41 -4.42 19.43
N GLU A 566 -20.09 -4.22 20.56
CA GLU A 566 -21.54 -3.99 20.59
C GLU A 566 -21.94 -2.92 21.62
N LEU A 567 -23.06 -2.23 21.37
CA LEU A 567 -23.62 -1.28 22.32
C LEU A 567 -24.45 -1.99 23.38
N VAL A 568 -24.12 -1.77 24.65
CA VAL A 568 -24.87 -2.32 25.79
C VAL A 568 -25.34 -1.22 26.75
N ASP A 569 -26.18 -1.62 27.71
CA ASP A 569 -26.73 -0.72 28.73
C ASP A 569 -27.39 0.54 28.15
N ASN A 570 -28.17 0.39 27.08
CA ASN A 570 -28.86 1.50 26.40
C ASN A 570 -27.85 2.54 25.85
N GLY A 571 -26.80 2.03 25.21
CA GLY A 571 -25.66 2.74 24.63
C GLY A 571 -24.86 3.55 25.65
N ASN A 572 -24.93 3.18 26.93
CA ASN A 572 -24.09 3.78 27.96
C ASN A 572 -22.73 3.09 28.04
N ASN A 573 -22.59 1.90 27.48
CA ASN A 573 -21.36 1.13 27.48
C ASN A 573 -21.18 0.50 26.09
N ILE A 574 -19.92 0.24 25.72
CA ILE A 574 -19.57 -0.59 24.55
C ILE A 574 -18.80 -1.79 25.09
N ASP A 575 -19.28 -2.97 24.77
CA ASP A 575 -18.58 -4.22 25.05
C ASP A 575 -17.63 -4.52 23.90
N VAL A 576 -16.39 -4.90 24.22
CA VAL A 576 -15.32 -5.14 23.25
C VAL A 576 -14.73 -6.52 23.54
N TYR A 577 -14.75 -7.38 22.52
CA TYR A 577 -14.21 -8.74 22.57
C TYR A 577 -13.13 -8.87 21.50
N TRP A 578 -12.01 -9.52 21.83
CA TRP A 578 -10.96 -9.80 20.84
C TRP A 578 -10.27 -11.13 21.11
N ASN A 579 -9.72 -11.76 20.07
CA ASN A 579 -8.98 -13.02 20.21
C ASN A 579 -7.50 -12.80 20.52
N ASN A 580 -6.80 -13.87 20.88
CA ASN A 580 -5.37 -13.86 21.17
C ASN A 580 -4.47 -14.09 19.94
N ARG A 581 -4.92 -13.71 18.73
CA ARG A 581 -4.16 -13.97 17.50
C ARG A 581 -2.75 -13.38 17.56
N SER A 582 -2.61 -12.18 18.14
CA SER A 582 -1.35 -11.46 18.30
C SER A 582 -0.34 -12.18 19.19
N GLU A 583 -0.77 -13.10 20.04
CA GLU A 583 0.13 -13.92 20.87
C GLU A 583 0.63 -15.18 20.16
N VAL A 584 -0.13 -15.70 19.19
CA VAL A 584 0.10 -17.03 18.61
C VAL A 584 0.69 -16.93 17.21
N ASP A 585 0.24 -15.97 16.41
CA ASP A 585 0.60 -15.80 14.99
C ASP A 585 1.69 -14.73 14.79
N ASN A 586 2.38 -14.30 15.86
CA ASN A 586 3.34 -13.20 15.80
C ASN A 586 4.78 -13.67 15.69
N VAL A 587 5.43 -13.35 14.56
CA VAL A 587 6.87 -13.58 14.34
C VAL A 587 7.44 -12.37 13.60
N ASP A 588 8.24 -11.54 14.29
CA ASP A 588 9.02 -10.47 13.64
C ASP A 588 10.44 -10.97 13.34
N THR A 589 10.74 -11.14 12.05
CA THR A 589 12.05 -11.59 11.58
C THR A 589 13.15 -10.52 11.69
N LYS A 590 12.80 -9.25 11.96
CA LYS A 590 13.73 -8.13 12.15
C LYS A 590 14.17 -7.96 13.59
N THR A 591 13.41 -8.47 14.56
CA THR A 591 13.84 -8.52 15.97
C THR A 591 15.15 -9.31 16.12
N VAL A 592 15.32 -10.39 15.35
CA VAL A 592 16.62 -11.06 15.16
C VAL A 592 16.81 -11.40 13.69
N THR A 593 17.75 -10.72 13.03
CA THR A 593 17.97 -10.88 11.58
C THR A 593 18.58 -12.25 11.25
N ARG A 594 18.28 -12.80 10.05
CA ARG A 594 18.74 -14.14 9.64
C ARG A 594 20.26 -14.32 9.73
N GLY A 595 21.04 -13.28 9.39
CA GLY A 595 22.51 -13.33 9.48
C GLY A 595 23.06 -13.48 10.90
N GLN A 596 22.28 -13.16 11.93
CA GLN A 596 22.67 -13.32 13.33
C GLN A 596 22.37 -14.72 13.88
N ILE A 597 21.59 -15.53 13.16
CA ILE A 597 21.04 -16.79 13.65
C ILE A 597 21.83 -17.97 13.11
N GLY A 598 22.26 -18.85 14.00
CA GLY A 598 22.94 -20.08 13.62
C GLY A 598 23.73 -20.68 14.76
N TRP A 599 24.32 -21.84 14.48
CA TRP A 599 25.27 -22.49 15.36
C TRP A 599 26.70 -22.19 14.87
N GLN A 600 27.65 -22.02 15.80
CA GLN A 600 29.08 -21.89 15.48
C GLN A 600 29.98 -22.60 16.49
N ASP A 601 31.24 -22.82 16.14
CA ASP A 601 32.23 -23.55 16.93
C ASP A 601 33.60 -22.84 17.08
N ILE A 602 33.69 -21.57 16.65
CA ILE A 602 34.93 -20.78 16.65
C ILE A 602 35.11 -20.00 17.94
N ASN A 603 34.09 -19.25 18.36
CA ASN A 603 34.20 -18.29 19.46
C ASN A 603 33.38 -18.73 20.68
N LEU A 604 34.10 -19.20 21.70
CA LEU A 604 33.55 -19.68 22.97
C LEU A 604 32.79 -18.63 23.79
N ASP A 605 32.89 -17.34 23.45
CA ASP A 605 32.29 -16.25 24.22
C ASP A 605 30.89 -15.83 23.70
N ILE A 606 30.37 -16.47 22.66
CA ILE A 606 29.09 -16.14 22.00
C ILE A 606 28.02 -17.19 22.29
N ASP A 607 26.76 -16.77 22.48
CA ASP A 607 25.59 -17.61 22.77
C ASP A 607 25.32 -18.74 21.75
N SER A 608 25.68 -18.54 20.48
CA SER A 608 25.58 -19.56 19.41
C SER A 608 26.63 -20.68 19.49
N HIS A 609 27.56 -20.64 20.46
CA HIS A 609 28.66 -21.59 20.54
C HIS A 609 28.26 -22.94 21.14
N ILE A 610 28.47 -24.03 20.40
CA ILE A 610 28.00 -25.38 20.77
C ILE A 610 28.49 -25.87 22.15
N ASP A 611 29.74 -25.55 22.52
CA ASP A 611 30.32 -25.99 23.80
C ASP A 611 29.82 -25.22 25.05
N GLN A 612 29.05 -24.13 24.88
CA GLN A 612 28.45 -23.42 26.02
C GLN A 612 27.27 -24.18 26.64
N TYR A 613 26.71 -25.17 25.94
CA TYR A 613 25.53 -25.92 26.38
C TYR A 613 25.92 -27.26 27.06
N PRO A 614 25.18 -27.72 28.08
CA PRO A 614 25.61 -28.82 28.95
C PRO A 614 25.75 -30.19 28.24
N ILE A 615 27.01 -30.52 27.91
CA ILE A 615 27.62 -31.82 27.58
C ILE A 615 27.08 -32.54 26.33
N GLN A 616 27.94 -32.54 25.30
CA GLN A 616 27.96 -33.19 23.97
C GLN A 616 27.41 -34.64 23.82
N GLN A 617 26.90 -35.29 24.87
CA GLN A 617 26.35 -36.67 24.77
C GLN A 617 24.82 -36.73 24.64
N ASN A 618 24.09 -35.61 24.76
CA ASN A 618 22.64 -35.57 24.54
C ASN A 618 22.13 -34.16 24.16
N LEU A 619 22.86 -33.43 23.31
CA LEU A 619 22.34 -32.20 22.67
C LEU A 619 21.05 -32.50 21.90
N TYR A 620 21.02 -33.67 21.25
CA TYR A 620 19.83 -34.33 20.71
C TYR A 620 18.82 -34.61 21.84
N GLY A 621 17.80 -33.76 21.97
CA GLY A 621 16.77 -33.80 23.01
C GLY A 621 16.83 -32.70 24.08
N TYR A 622 17.83 -31.81 24.09
CA TYR A 622 17.79 -30.58 24.90
C TYR A 622 17.03 -29.47 24.15
N PHE A 623 17.38 -29.27 22.89
CA PHE A 623 16.65 -28.43 21.94
C PHE A 623 15.50 -29.24 21.32
N PRO A 624 14.40 -28.59 20.90
CA PRO A 624 13.47 -29.21 19.96
C PRO A 624 14.21 -29.68 18.69
N PRO A 625 13.85 -30.83 18.08
CA PRO A 625 14.55 -31.40 16.92
C PRO A 625 14.83 -30.42 15.78
N GLU A 626 13.91 -29.49 15.53
CA GLU A 626 13.98 -28.45 14.51
C GLU A 626 15.01 -27.33 14.79
N PHE A 627 15.48 -27.19 16.03
CA PHE A 627 16.49 -26.19 16.43
C PHE A 627 17.82 -26.81 16.88
N GLU A 628 17.95 -28.13 16.77
CA GLU A 628 19.19 -28.83 17.10
C GLU A 628 20.33 -28.40 16.16
N PRO A 629 21.59 -28.40 16.65
CA PRO A 629 22.73 -28.09 15.81
C PRO A 629 22.82 -29.04 14.60
N PRO A 630 23.18 -28.53 13.42
CA PRO A 630 23.41 -29.36 12.25
C PRO A 630 24.40 -30.50 12.52
N ALA A 631 24.17 -31.63 11.86
CA ALA A 631 25.05 -32.80 11.99
C ALA A 631 26.40 -32.61 11.29
N ASP A 632 26.46 -31.78 10.23
CA ASP A 632 27.70 -31.42 9.53
C ASP A 632 28.19 -30.05 10.05
N PRO A 633 29.41 -29.96 10.63
CA PRO A 633 29.99 -28.69 11.04
C PRO A 633 30.16 -27.66 9.90
N GLN A 634 30.10 -28.07 8.63
CA GLN A 634 30.12 -27.11 7.50
C GLN A 634 28.86 -26.26 7.40
N ASP A 635 27.76 -26.69 8.02
CA ASP A 635 26.50 -25.94 8.06
C ASP A 635 26.49 -24.91 9.22
N TYR A 636 27.59 -24.80 9.96
CA TYR A 636 27.74 -23.80 11.01
C TYR A 636 28.07 -22.44 10.40
N LEU A 637 27.53 -21.39 11.00
CA LEU A 637 27.67 -20.02 10.54
C LEU A 637 28.57 -19.28 11.52
N ASP A 638 29.86 -19.16 11.18
CA ASP A 638 30.88 -18.55 12.05
C ASP A 638 30.55 -17.13 12.53
N GLU A 639 29.74 -16.39 11.77
CA GLU A 639 29.29 -15.04 12.11
C GLU A 639 27.98 -14.99 12.92
N ALA A 640 27.30 -16.13 13.11
CA ALA A 640 26.09 -16.20 13.90
C ALA A 640 26.38 -15.88 15.37
N VAL A 641 25.56 -15.01 15.96
CA VAL A 641 25.72 -14.56 17.34
C VAL A 641 24.69 -15.15 18.30
N ILE A 642 23.62 -15.75 17.78
CA ILE A 642 22.48 -16.29 18.56
C ILE A 642 22.07 -17.66 18.01
N ASN A 643 21.79 -18.61 18.90
CA ASN A 643 21.33 -19.94 18.49
C ASN A 643 19.87 -19.91 17.94
N PRO A 644 19.49 -20.81 17.02
CA PRO A 644 18.16 -20.82 16.39
C PRO A 644 16.98 -20.85 17.35
N TRP A 645 17.08 -21.55 18.49
CA TRP A 645 15.96 -21.65 19.41
C TRP A 645 15.73 -20.37 20.21
N THR A 646 16.80 -19.73 20.70
CA THR A 646 16.69 -18.41 21.34
C THR A 646 16.21 -17.35 20.36
N ALA A 647 16.72 -17.36 19.13
CA ALA A 647 16.23 -16.47 18.08
C ALA A 647 14.74 -16.66 17.81
N ASN A 648 14.26 -17.92 17.73
CA ASN A 648 12.84 -18.19 17.56
C ASN A 648 12.00 -17.56 18.68
N ARG A 649 12.41 -17.66 19.94
CA ARG A 649 11.68 -17.03 21.06
C ARG A 649 11.70 -15.50 20.98
N LEU A 650 12.85 -14.91 20.68
CA LEU A 650 12.99 -13.46 20.53
C LEU A 650 12.15 -12.88 19.40
N ARG A 651 11.97 -13.62 18.29
CA ARG A 651 11.09 -13.20 17.19
C ARG A 651 9.60 -13.24 17.53
N HIS A 652 9.19 -13.95 18.57
CA HIS A 652 7.82 -13.90 19.10
C HIS A 652 7.71 -12.81 20.17
N ASP A 653 7.80 -11.56 19.73
CA ASP A 653 8.04 -10.38 20.56
C ASP A 653 6.77 -9.66 21.06
N PHE A 654 5.61 -10.31 20.98
CA PHE A 654 4.36 -9.76 21.51
C PHE A 654 4.54 -9.35 22.97
N GLN A 655 4.10 -8.14 23.32
CA GLN A 655 4.21 -7.60 24.67
C GLN A 655 2.85 -7.27 25.28
N GLY A 656 1.82 -6.87 24.51
CA GLY A 656 0.52 -6.57 25.12
C GLY A 656 -0.59 -6.11 24.18
N TYR A 657 -1.71 -5.70 24.78
CA TYR A 657 -2.88 -5.14 24.08
C TYR A 657 -3.29 -3.77 24.61
N THR A 658 -3.86 -2.95 23.74
CA THR A 658 -4.46 -1.66 24.12
C THR A 658 -5.87 -1.53 23.52
N VAL A 659 -6.84 -1.12 24.33
CA VAL A 659 -8.19 -0.78 23.85
C VAL A 659 -8.27 0.73 23.65
N TRP A 660 -8.63 1.14 22.43
CA TRP A 660 -8.72 2.54 22.04
C TRP A 660 -10.16 2.96 21.78
N GLY A 661 -10.46 4.22 22.08
CA GLY A 661 -11.75 4.84 21.74
C GLY A 661 -11.61 6.29 21.32
N ARG A 662 -12.47 6.76 20.40
CA ARG A 662 -12.56 8.19 20.04
C ARG A 662 -13.96 8.58 19.56
N SER A 663 -14.24 9.89 19.55
CA SER A 663 -15.52 10.45 19.11
C SER A 663 -15.36 11.71 18.26
N GLY A 664 -16.01 11.77 17.09
CA GLY A 664 -16.45 13.02 16.44
C GLY A 664 -15.42 14.08 16.05
N SER A 665 -14.18 13.73 15.74
CA SER A 665 -13.19 14.66 15.13
C SER A 665 -12.39 14.07 13.97
N GLY A 666 -12.45 12.76 13.76
CA GLY A 666 -11.75 11.91 12.78
C GLY A 666 -10.38 12.30 12.21
N SER A 667 -9.64 13.21 12.82
CA SER A 667 -8.18 13.19 12.74
C SER A 667 -7.71 11.84 13.30
N GLN A 668 -6.84 11.15 12.56
CA GLN A 668 -6.25 9.88 13.01
C GLN A 668 -5.54 10.03 14.37
N GLU A 669 -5.19 11.24 14.80
CA GLU A 669 -4.39 11.49 16.00
C GLU A 669 -5.18 11.61 17.33
N ASP A 670 -6.52 11.61 17.31
CA ASP A 670 -7.36 11.86 18.52
C ASP A 670 -7.83 10.57 19.26
N TRP A 671 -7.09 9.46 19.15
CA TRP A 671 -7.41 8.23 19.90
C TRP A 671 -7.09 8.35 21.39
N ILE A 672 -8.00 7.86 22.24
CA ILE A 672 -7.82 7.84 23.69
C ILE A 672 -7.64 6.38 24.15
N GLU A 673 -6.55 6.12 24.87
CA GLU A 673 -6.32 4.85 25.54
C GLU A 673 -7.40 4.65 26.62
N ILE A 674 -8.20 3.59 26.48
CA ILE A 674 -9.22 3.23 27.46
C ILE A 674 -8.62 2.37 28.57
N ASP A 675 -7.87 1.34 28.17
CA ASP A 675 -7.09 0.49 29.06
C ASP A 675 -6.00 -0.24 28.26
N ARG A 676 -4.90 -0.58 28.94
CA ARG A 676 -3.74 -1.28 28.35
C ARG A 676 -3.33 -2.43 29.25
N TRP A 677 -2.89 -3.54 28.65
CA TRP A 677 -2.39 -4.71 29.34
C TRP A 677 -1.12 -5.20 28.67
N ASP A 678 -0.29 -5.86 29.44
CA ASP A 678 1.00 -6.38 29.04
C ASP A 678 1.23 -7.76 29.64
N LYS A 679 1.96 -8.61 28.92
CA LYS A 679 2.38 -9.91 29.43
C LYS A 679 3.30 -9.71 30.63
N VAL A 680 3.40 -10.76 31.44
CA VAL A 680 4.40 -10.80 32.52
C VAL A 680 5.59 -11.57 31.98
N ASP A 681 6.73 -10.90 31.86
CA ASP A 681 7.95 -11.54 31.35
C ASP A 681 8.41 -12.64 32.32
N THR A 682 8.80 -13.78 31.76
CA THR A 682 9.35 -14.90 32.54
C THR A 682 10.83 -14.69 32.86
N ASP A 683 11.38 -15.48 33.79
CA ASP A 683 12.83 -15.46 34.02
C ASP A 683 13.62 -15.83 32.76
N GLN A 684 13.04 -16.67 31.87
CA GLN A 684 13.67 -17.06 30.61
C GLN A 684 13.65 -15.92 29.59
N ASP A 685 12.56 -15.18 29.51
CA ASP A 685 12.44 -13.96 28.68
C ASP A 685 13.57 -12.98 29.01
N LEU A 686 13.75 -12.66 30.29
CA LEU A 686 14.80 -11.74 30.74
C LEU A 686 16.22 -12.23 30.44
N ILE A 687 16.43 -13.55 30.38
CA ILE A 687 17.71 -14.14 29.95
C ILE A 687 17.91 -13.94 28.45
N ASP A 688 16.88 -14.20 27.65
CA ASP A 688 16.92 -14.09 26.19
C ASP A 688 17.17 -12.63 25.74
N TYR A 689 16.69 -11.65 26.50
CA TYR A 689 16.84 -10.22 26.18
C TYR A 689 18.28 -9.70 26.19
N VAL A 690 19.20 -10.43 26.82
CA VAL A 690 20.57 -9.96 27.05
C VAL A 690 21.59 -10.99 26.55
N VAL A 691 21.73 -11.05 25.23
CA VAL A 691 22.69 -11.95 24.56
C VAL A 691 24.10 -11.41 24.74
N ASN A 692 25.04 -12.29 25.11
CA ASN A 692 26.45 -11.97 25.35
C ASN A 692 26.69 -10.85 26.40
N SER A 693 25.82 -10.74 27.41
CA SER A 693 25.85 -9.71 28.47
C SER A 693 27.16 -9.57 29.25
N ASN A 694 28.06 -10.55 29.16
CA ASN A 694 29.37 -10.51 29.80
C ASN A 694 30.47 -9.89 28.92
N ASN A 695 30.17 -9.47 27.69
CA ASN A 695 31.13 -8.93 26.73
C ASN A 695 30.61 -7.67 26.04
N ASP A 696 31.13 -6.49 26.44
CA ASP A 696 30.72 -5.18 25.92
C ASP A 696 30.88 -5.01 24.40
N LEU A 697 31.72 -5.82 23.73
CA LEU A 697 31.93 -5.73 22.28
C LEU A 697 30.99 -6.64 21.48
N LEU A 698 30.39 -7.65 22.12
CA LEU A 698 29.54 -8.65 21.47
C LEU A 698 28.12 -8.67 22.06
N PHE A 699 27.84 -7.77 23.01
CA PHE A 699 26.56 -7.62 23.67
C PHE A 699 25.49 -7.16 22.69
N TYR A 700 24.34 -7.84 22.72
CA TYR A 700 23.14 -7.42 22.00
C TYR A 700 21.98 -7.27 22.97
N ASN A 701 21.28 -6.15 22.87
CA ASN A 701 20.13 -5.85 23.70
C ASN A 701 18.83 -6.05 22.92
N PHE A 702 18.08 -7.09 23.29
CA PHE A 702 16.73 -7.34 22.79
C PHE A 702 15.65 -6.92 23.80
N GLY A 703 15.99 -6.25 24.89
CA GLY A 703 15.09 -5.99 26.03
C GLY A 703 13.95 -5.00 25.80
N GLY A 704 14.05 -4.04 24.90
CA GLY A 704 12.88 -3.25 24.47
C GLY A 704 12.08 -2.55 25.58
N ASP A 705 10.81 -2.30 25.25
CA ASP A 705 9.75 -1.95 26.20
C ASP A 705 9.23 -3.22 26.88
N LEU A 706 9.40 -3.30 28.19
CA LEU A 706 8.95 -4.42 29.02
C LEU A 706 7.53 -4.22 29.56
N GLY A 707 6.92 -3.05 29.36
CA GLY A 707 5.68 -2.69 30.03
C GLY A 707 5.85 -2.49 31.53
N ILE A 708 4.82 -2.86 32.29
CA ILE A 708 4.71 -2.69 33.75
C ILE A 708 4.32 -4.00 34.48
N ASP A 709 4.35 -5.13 33.78
CA ASP A 709 3.88 -6.46 34.18
C ASP A 709 2.45 -6.47 34.75
N LYS A 710 1.49 -5.77 34.12
CA LYS A 710 0.08 -5.75 34.60
C LYS A 710 -0.56 -7.13 34.52
N GLY A 711 -0.13 -7.95 33.56
CA GLY A 711 -0.78 -9.20 33.17
C GLY A 711 -1.93 -8.95 32.19
N LEU A 712 -2.19 -9.95 31.36
CA LEU A 712 -3.25 -9.92 30.35
C LEU A 712 -4.66 -9.88 30.99
N PRO A 713 -5.71 -9.55 30.23
CA PRO A 713 -7.05 -9.38 30.79
C PRO A 713 -7.62 -10.67 31.43
N GLN A 714 -8.53 -10.48 32.41
CA GLN A 714 -9.25 -11.54 33.14
C GLN A 714 -8.34 -12.63 33.78
N PRO A 715 -7.35 -12.27 34.63
CA PRO A 715 -6.49 -13.25 35.27
C PRO A 715 -7.25 -14.16 36.25
N LYS A 716 -6.95 -15.47 36.19
CA LYS A 716 -7.52 -16.49 37.07
C LYS A 716 -6.47 -17.51 37.47
N THR A 717 -6.05 -17.49 38.73
CA THR A 717 -5.17 -18.54 39.28
C THR A 717 -5.95 -19.85 39.43
N LEU A 718 -5.49 -20.89 38.75
CA LEU A 718 -6.10 -22.22 38.79
C LEU A 718 -5.83 -22.87 40.14
N ASP A 719 -6.90 -23.29 40.82
CA ASP A 719 -6.84 -23.78 42.20
C ASP A 719 -7.67 -25.05 42.29
N GLN A 720 -7.08 -26.09 42.86
CA GLN A 720 -7.70 -27.38 43.09
C GLN A 720 -8.94 -27.29 43.99
N SER A 721 -9.03 -26.25 44.84
CA SER A 721 -10.18 -26.03 45.71
C SER A 721 -11.44 -25.57 44.99
N ASN A 722 -11.31 -24.97 43.80
CA ASN A 722 -12.43 -24.55 42.98
C ASN A 722 -12.72 -25.60 41.90
N PRO A 723 -13.82 -26.38 41.99
CA PRO A 723 -14.14 -27.40 41.01
C PRO A 723 -14.35 -26.85 39.60
N ASP A 724 -14.72 -25.56 39.46
CA ASP A 724 -14.89 -24.92 38.17
C ASP A 724 -13.55 -24.66 37.47
N HIS A 725 -12.41 -24.75 38.17
CA HIS A 725 -11.08 -24.57 37.60
C HIS A 725 -10.57 -25.83 36.86
N ALA A 726 -11.10 -27.02 37.19
CA ALA A 726 -10.65 -28.28 36.59
C ALA A 726 -10.84 -28.34 35.07
N LYS A 727 -11.81 -27.60 34.51
CA LYS A 727 -12.05 -27.55 33.06
C LYS A 727 -10.91 -26.87 32.30
N TYR A 728 -10.21 -25.91 32.91
CA TYR A 728 -9.13 -25.15 32.26
C TYR A 728 -7.87 -26.00 32.04
N LEU A 729 -7.71 -27.09 32.79
CA LEU A 729 -6.60 -28.05 32.63
C LEU A 729 -6.65 -28.83 31.29
N ASN A 730 -7.74 -28.72 30.53
CA ASN A 730 -7.85 -29.30 29.19
C ASN A 730 -7.36 -28.34 28.08
N TYR A 731 -6.92 -27.14 28.45
CA TYR A 731 -6.44 -26.10 27.53
C TYR A 731 -4.92 -25.95 27.62
N TYR A 732 -4.33 -25.21 26.68
CA TYR A 732 -2.88 -25.07 26.52
C TYR A 732 -2.41 -23.62 26.59
N HIS A 733 -1.13 -23.41 26.90
CA HIS A 733 -0.44 -22.12 26.83
C HIS A 733 1.04 -22.30 26.47
N TYR A 734 1.66 -21.24 25.94
CA TYR A 734 3.11 -21.21 25.73
C TYR A 734 3.82 -20.92 27.06
N ASN A 735 4.81 -21.73 27.41
CA ASN A 735 5.70 -21.44 28.54
C ASN A 735 6.85 -20.50 28.12
N GLY A 736 7.73 -20.12 29.05
CA GLY A 736 8.88 -19.25 28.76
C GLY A 736 9.92 -19.84 27.78
N LEU A 737 9.83 -21.13 27.44
CA LEU A 737 10.63 -21.76 26.38
C LEU A 737 9.89 -21.82 25.04
N TYR A 738 8.76 -21.10 24.94
CA TYR A 738 7.85 -21.07 23.81
C TYR A 738 7.35 -22.46 23.38
N LYS A 739 7.19 -23.37 24.35
CA LYS A 739 6.58 -24.69 24.15
C LYS A 739 5.13 -24.66 24.58
N LEU A 740 4.26 -25.20 23.74
CA LEU A 740 2.84 -25.33 24.02
C LEU A 740 2.60 -26.49 25.01
N ILE A 741 2.16 -26.16 26.22
CA ILE A 741 1.96 -27.11 27.33
C ILE A 741 0.54 -26.98 27.93
N PRO A 742 -0.02 -28.05 28.51
CA PRO A 742 -1.31 -27.97 29.20
C PRO A 742 -1.20 -27.12 30.48
N TYR A 743 -2.30 -26.49 30.86
CA TYR A 743 -2.38 -25.79 32.15
C TYR A 743 -2.35 -26.76 33.34
N GLU A 744 -1.71 -26.32 34.43
CA GLU A 744 -1.65 -27.01 35.72
C GLU A 744 -2.28 -26.15 36.85
N TYR A 745 -2.53 -26.77 38.00
CA TYR A 745 -2.94 -26.01 39.19
C TYR A 745 -1.79 -25.15 39.70
N GLY A 746 -2.05 -23.87 39.95
CA GLY A 746 -1.05 -22.86 40.28
C GLY A 746 -0.82 -21.86 39.15
N ASP A 747 -1.09 -22.24 37.91
CA ASP A 747 -0.95 -21.35 36.75
C ASP A 747 -2.01 -20.24 36.76
N VAL A 748 -1.68 -19.14 36.07
CA VAL A 748 -2.63 -18.05 35.82
C VAL A 748 -3.20 -18.21 34.42
N PHE A 749 -4.50 -18.45 34.33
CA PHE A 749 -5.24 -18.45 33.07
C PHE A 749 -5.75 -17.03 32.78
N TYR A 750 -5.48 -16.52 31.59
CA TYR A 750 -5.96 -15.20 31.14
C TYR A 750 -7.08 -15.35 30.10
N GLY A 751 -8.06 -14.46 30.12
CA GLY A 751 -9.22 -14.49 29.22
C GLY A 751 -10.17 -15.67 29.46
N GLU A 752 -10.91 -16.04 28.41
CA GLU A 752 -11.78 -17.24 28.38
C GLU A 752 -11.59 -18.01 27.06
N PRO A 753 -11.81 -19.34 27.04
CA PRO A 753 -11.56 -20.13 25.83
C PRO A 753 -12.57 -19.85 24.72
N ILE A 754 -12.09 -19.77 23.47
CA ILE A 754 -12.94 -19.64 22.28
C ILE A 754 -13.59 -20.98 21.93
N PHE A 755 -12.82 -22.06 21.99
CA PHE A 755 -13.24 -23.39 21.56
C PHE A 755 -13.60 -24.32 22.72
N ASN A 756 -14.45 -25.30 22.43
CA ASN A 756 -14.86 -26.35 23.35
C ASN A 756 -13.84 -27.49 23.36
N TYR A 757 -13.19 -27.72 24.50
CA TYR A 757 -12.24 -28.81 24.71
C TYR A 757 -12.86 -30.21 24.57
N ALA A 758 -14.18 -30.33 24.74
CA ALA A 758 -14.88 -31.62 24.64
C ALA A 758 -15.13 -32.06 23.20
N VAL A 759 -14.90 -31.19 22.22
CA VAL A 759 -15.08 -31.49 20.79
C VAL A 759 -13.72 -31.85 20.20
N ALA A 760 -13.65 -33.03 19.61
CA ALA A 760 -12.48 -33.55 18.91
C ALA A 760 -12.89 -34.00 17.50
N TYR A 761 -11.94 -33.95 16.58
CA TYR A 761 -12.15 -34.46 15.23
C TYR A 761 -12.54 -35.94 15.23
N SER A 762 -13.42 -36.31 14.30
CA SER A 762 -13.65 -37.69 13.90
C SER A 762 -14.19 -37.72 12.48
N ASP A 763 -13.88 -38.76 11.71
CA ASP A 763 -14.42 -38.92 10.35
C ASP A 763 -15.95 -38.82 10.32
N SER A 764 -16.64 -39.33 11.34
CA SER A 764 -18.09 -39.22 11.46
C SER A 764 -18.61 -37.80 11.70
N LEU A 765 -17.84 -36.98 12.43
CA LEU A 765 -18.19 -35.58 12.66
C LEU A 765 -17.99 -34.78 11.37
N ASN A 766 -16.88 -35.04 10.67
CA ASN A 766 -16.58 -34.48 9.37
C ASN A 766 -17.66 -34.80 8.35
N ASP A 767 -17.95 -36.08 8.13
CA ASP A 767 -19.02 -36.52 7.22
C ASP A 767 -20.36 -35.86 7.54
N TYR A 768 -20.70 -35.70 8.82
CA TYR A 768 -21.93 -35.03 9.20
C TYR A 768 -21.92 -33.53 8.87
N ALA A 769 -20.84 -32.83 9.23
CA ALA A 769 -20.69 -31.40 9.05
C ALA A 769 -20.80 -31.01 7.57
N ILE A 770 -19.97 -31.60 6.71
CA ILE A 770 -19.88 -31.30 5.28
C ILE A 770 -21.19 -31.57 4.53
N ASN A 771 -21.89 -32.64 4.89
CA ASN A 771 -23.10 -33.03 4.17
C ASN A 771 -24.38 -32.36 4.67
N ASN A 772 -24.37 -31.68 5.82
CA ASN A 772 -25.62 -31.23 6.47
C ASN A 772 -25.62 -29.78 6.98
N LEU A 773 -24.47 -29.11 7.10
CA LEU A 773 -24.35 -27.80 7.73
C LEU A 773 -23.75 -26.76 6.78
N SER A 774 -24.14 -25.49 6.97
CA SER A 774 -23.45 -24.36 6.33
C SER A 774 -22.06 -24.16 6.92
N PHE A 775 -21.17 -23.45 6.22
CA PHE A 775 -19.81 -23.18 6.68
C PHE A 775 -19.76 -22.61 8.12
N ASP A 776 -20.57 -21.60 8.41
CA ASP A 776 -20.66 -21.01 9.76
C ASP A 776 -21.21 -22.02 10.78
N ASP A 777 -22.20 -22.83 10.41
CA ASP A 777 -22.76 -23.86 11.30
C ASP A 777 -21.75 -24.97 11.63
N GLN A 778 -20.85 -25.29 10.69
CA GLN A 778 -19.76 -26.23 10.88
C GLN A 778 -18.78 -25.69 11.93
N ALA A 779 -18.37 -24.42 11.82
CA ALA A 779 -17.51 -23.77 12.80
C ALA A 779 -18.14 -23.74 14.21
N LEU A 780 -19.44 -23.43 14.29
CA LEU A 780 -20.19 -23.39 15.55
C LEU A 780 -20.18 -24.74 16.31
N LEU A 781 -19.92 -25.87 15.67
CA LEU A 781 -19.75 -27.17 16.35
C LEU A 781 -18.61 -27.15 17.36
N PHE A 782 -17.56 -26.35 17.13
CA PHE A 782 -16.36 -26.29 17.96
C PHE A 782 -16.40 -25.16 18.99
N LYS A 783 -17.38 -24.25 18.91
CA LYS A 783 -17.51 -23.09 19.79
C LYS A 783 -17.66 -23.49 21.27
N ASN A 784 -17.03 -22.73 22.17
CA ASN A 784 -17.31 -22.81 23.60
C ASN A 784 -18.79 -22.49 23.87
N PRO A 785 -19.57 -23.37 24.53
CA PRO A 785 -21.00 -23.16 24.77
C PRO A 785 -21.36 -21.89 25.54
N ASN A 786 -20.40 -21.28 26.26
CA ASN A 786 -20.61 -20.05 27.01
C ASN A 786 -20.36 -18.77 26.18
N LEU A 787 -19.84 -18.90 24.95
CA LEU A 787 -19.63 -17.80 24.02
C LEU A 787 -20.85 -17.65 23.11
N ARG A 788 -21.26 -16.43 22.78
CA ARG A 788 -22.39 -16.15 21.87
C ARG A 788 -21.99 -16.45 20.41
N ASP A 789 -22.95 -16.87 19.57
CA ASP A 789 -22.67 -17.34 18.21
C ASP A 789 -22.04 -16.26 17.32
N ASP A 790 -22.62 -15.06 17.32
CA ASP A 790 -22.14 -13.87 16.62
C ASP A 790 -20.75 -13.41 17.07
N ILE A 791 -20.47 -13.42 18.37
CA ILE A 791 -19.14 -13.08 18.89
C ILE A 791 -18.13 -14.13 18.43
N TYR A 792 -18.46 -15.42 18.53
CA TYR A 792 -17.59 -16.51 18.07
C TYR A 792 -17.27 -16.36 16.58
N LEU A 793 -18.29 -16.22 15.73
CA LEU A 793 -18.13 -16.08 14.28
C LEU A 793 -17.32 -14.83 13.91
N ALA A 794 -17.36 -13.77 14.72
CA ALA A 794 -16.55 -12.58 14.50
C ALA A 794 -15.06 -12.74 14.90
N ILE A 795 -14.71 -13.62 15.84
CA ILE A 795 -13.36 -13.67 16.43
C ILE A 795 -12.65 -15.03 16.29
N TYR A 796 -13.33 -16.08 15.82
CA TYR A 796 -12.70 -17.38 15.65
C TYR A 796 -11.63 -17.35 14.56
N ASN A 797 -10.70 -18.31 14.66
CA ASN A 797 -9.73 -18.56 13.62
C ASN A 797 -10.09 -19.88 12.95
N ASP A 798 -10.34 -19.83 11.64
CA ASP A 798 -10.82 -20.96 10.87
C ASP A 798 -9.75 -22.05 10.73
N LYS A 799 -8.49 -21.64 10.63
CA LYS A 799 -7.29 -22.49 10.55
C LYS A 799 -7.10 -23.48 11.71
N TRP A 800 -7.92 -23.37 12.75
CA TRP A 800 -7.89 -24.26 13.91
C TRP A 800 -9.05 -25.27 13.94
N ILE A 801 -9.93 -25.28 12.93
CA ILE A 801 -11.08 -26.18 12.85
C ILE A 801 -10.75 -27.34 11.90
N SER A 802 -10.49 -28.52 12.45
CA SER A 802 -10.06 -29.69 11.68
C SER A 802 -11.18 -30.39 10.86
N LEU A 803 -12.06 -29.67 10.16
CA LEU A 803 -13.07 -30.24 9.24
C LEU A 803 -12.69 -29.99 7.78
N ASP A 804 -13.19 -30.79 6.83
CA ASP A 804 -12.92 -30.54 5.41
C ASP A 804 -13.44 -29.15 4.98
N GLY A 805 -12.66 -28.42 4.19
CA GLY A 805 -13.00 -27.04 3.79
C GLY A 805 -12.81 -26.00 4.89
N HIS A 806 -12.55 -26.42 6.14
CA HIS A 806 -11.94 -25.61 7.19
C HIS A 806 -10.47 -26.01 7.34
N ASN A 807 -9.70 -25.34 8.21
CA ASN A 807 -8.26 -25.62 8.35
C ASN A 807 -7.47 -25.34 7.05
N GLY A 808 -8.03 -24.50 6.17
CA GLY A 808 -7.71 -24.37 4.73
C GLY A 808 -7.32 -25.66 4.02
N GLN A 809 -6.46 -25.58 3.00
CA GLN A 809 -6.02 -26.75 2.22
C GLN A 809 -5.06 -27.71 2.94
N ALA A 810 -4.74 -27.53 4.24
CA ALA A 810 -4.07 -28.55 5.06
C ALA A 810 -4.97 -29.75 5.38
N TYR A 811 -5.64 -30.27 4.35
CA TYR A 811 -6.09 -31.63 4.26
C TYR A 811 -4.88 -32.56 4.41
N SER A 812 -4.58 -32.94 5.65
CA SER A 812 -3.68 -34.05 5.89
C SER A 812 -4.37 -35.33 5.38
N ASN A 813 -4.04 -35.72 4.16
CA ASN A 813 -3.88 -37.15 3.83
C ASN A 813 -2.74 -37.79 4.67
N ASN A 814 -2.05 -37.01 5.52
CA ASN A 814 -0.78 -37.32 6.17
C ASN A 814 -0.83 -37.34 7.72
N GLY A 815 -1.73 -38.15 8.31
CA GLY A 815 -1.45 -38.77 9.62
C GLY A 815 -1.90 -38.04 10.91
N VAL A 816 -1.52 -38.64 12.05
CA VAL A 816 -2.05 -38.32 13.41
C VAL A 816 -1.38 -37.09 14.04
N GLU A 817 -0.20 -36.69 13.56
CA GLU A 817 0.65 -35.68 14.21
C GLU A 817 0.18 -34.24 13.95
N ASP A 818 -0.22 -33.91 12.72
CA ASP A 818 -0.76 -32.58 12.37
C ASP A 818 -2.12 -32.29 13.04
N SER A 819 -2.96 -33.33 13.17
CA SER A 819 -4.24 -33.25 13.91
C SER A 819 -4.06 -32.89 15.38
N LEU A 820 -2.92 -33.27 15.99
CA LEU A 820 -2.59 -32.96 17.37
C LEU A 820 -2.16 -31.51 17.52
N LYS A 821 -1.29 -31.01 16.62
CA LYS A 821 -0.83 -29.61 16.60
C LYS A 821 -2.01 -28.65 16.42
N CYS A 822 -2.89 -28.92 15.43
CA CYS A 822 -4.11 -28.15 15.22
C CYS A 822 -5.02 -28.16 16.46
N THR A 823 -5.21 -29.33 17.09
CA THR A 823 -5.99 -29.44 18.33
C THR A 823 -5.36 -28.63 19.47
N GLN A 824 -4.04 -28.68 19.66
CA GLN A 824 -3.37 -27.93 20.72
C GLN A 824 -3.49 -26.42 20.50
N ASN A 825 -3.27 -25.93 19.27
CA ASN A 825 -3.42 -24.51 18.93
C ASN A 825 -4.88 -24.02 19.09
N ARG A 826 -5.86 -24.84 18.67
CA ARG A 826 -7.28 -24.59 18.93
C ARG A 826 -7.57 -24.44 20.43
N LEU A 827 -6.96 -25.29 21.25
CA LEU A 827 -7.11 -25.26 22.71
C LEU A 827 -6.17 -24.27 23.42
N ALA A 828 -5.33 -23.56 22.69
CA ALA A 828 -4.60 -22.38 23.16
C ALA A 828 -5.38 -21.08 22.86
N SER A 829 -6.34 -21.15 21.94
CA SER A 829 -7.12 -19.99 21.49
C SER A 829 -8.12 -19.52 22.55
N LYS A 830 -8.03 -18.23 22.88
CA LYS A 830 -8.78 -17.54 23.94
C LYS A 830 -9.23 -16.17 23.45
N TYR A 831 -10.25 -15.63 24.10
CA TYR A 831 -10.70 -14.28 23.89
C TYR A 831 -10.63 -13.48 25.19
N TYR A 832 -10.51 -12.18 25.01
CA TYR A 832 -10.50 -11.18 26.06
C TYR A 832 -11.73 -10.30 25.96
N TYR A 833 -12.04 -9.62 27.05
CA TYR A 833 -13.19 -8.73 27.16
C TYR A 833 -12.81 -7.42 27.86
N ALA A 834 -13.29 -6.30 27.33
CA ALA A 834 -13.22 -5.00 27.95
C ALA A 834 -14.52 -4.22 27.72
N GLN A 835 -14.77 -3.21 28.55
CA GLN A 835 -15.94 -2.36 28.43
C GLN A 835 -15.56 -0.88 28.43
N ILE A 836 -15.96 -0.16 27.39
CA ILE A 836 -15.83 1.29 27.29
C ILE A 836 -17.04 1.93 27.94
N HIS A 837 -16.81 2.75 28.96
CA HIS A 837 -17.89 3.34 29.75
C HIS A 837 -18.23 4.75 29.27
N ARG A 838 -19.53 5.02 29.12
CA ARG A 838 -20.13 6.33 28.79
C ARG A 838 -19.60 6.95 27.49
N PRO A 839 -19.65 6.24 26.35
CA PRO A 839 -19.31 6.83 25.07
C PRO A 839 -20.29 7.98 24.74
N ARG A 840 -19.84 8.96 23.96
CA ARG A 840 -20.68 10.10 23.59
C ARG A 840 -21.82 9.63 22.69
N LYS A 841 -23.03 10.13 22.96
CA LYS A 841 -24.25 9.69 22.24
C LYS A 841 -24.60 10.59 21.06
N GLY A 842 -25.19 9.99 20.03
CA GLY A 842 -25.73 10.67 18.84
C GLY A 842 -24.68 11.15 17.84
N ILE A 843 -23.40 10.89 18.11
CA ILE A 843 -22.28 11.03 17.17
C ILE A 843 -21.58 9.68 17.09
N GLU A 844 -20.84 9.46 16.02
CA GLU A 844 -20.05 8.27 15.81
C GLU A 844 -18.96 8.11 16.89
N TYR A 845 -18.76 6.87 17.31
CA TYR A 845 -17.76 6.44 18.25
C TYR A 845 -16.97 5.29 17.64
N TYR A 846 -15.67 5.48 17.53
CA TYR A 846 -14.75 4.53 16.94
C TYR A 846 -14.05 3.75 18.05
N VAL A 847 -13.90 2.44 17.86
CA VAL A 847 -13.28 1.51 18.80
C VAL A 847 -12.31 0.63 18.04
N ALA A 848 -11.10 0.45 18.56
CA ALA A 848 -10.11 -0.47 18.01
C ALA A 848 -9.37 -1.18 19.15
N VAL A 849 -8.83 -2.37 18.88
CA VAL A 849 -7.92 -3.07 19.79
C VAL A 849 -6.61 -3.30 19.08
N THR A 850 -5.52 -2.85 19.68
CA THR A 850 -4.18 -3.03 19.11
C THR A 850 -3.37 -4.00 19.93
N ALA A 851 -2.39 -4.62 19.28
CA ALA A 851 -1.33 -5.35 19.93
C ALA A 851 -0.01 -4.62 19.71
N TRP A 852 0.91 -4.72 20.66
CA TRP A 852 2.21 -4.05 20.60
C TRP A 852 3.35 -4.98 21.00
N ASP A 853 4.52 -4.77 20.40
CA ASP A 853 5.76 -5.51 20.65
C ASP A 853 6.69 -4.73 21.58
N ARG A 854 7.91 -5.23 21.76
CA ARG A 854 8.93 -4.58 22.59
C ARG A 854 9.79 -3.55 21.85
N GLY A 855 9.69 -3.44 20.53
CA GLY A 855 10.59 -2.67 19.68
C GLY A 855 11.97 -3.32 19.48
N ILE A 856 12.88 -2.59 18.83
CA ILE A 856 14.24 -3.07 18.53
C ILE A 856 15.26 -2.05 19.09
N PRO A 857 15.72 -2.21 20.34
CA PRO A 857 16.62 -1.26 21.01
C PRO A 857 17.93 -1.00 20.26
N GLU A 858 18.50 -2.03 19.63
CA GLU A 858 19.75 -1.93 18.87
C GLU A 858 19.66 -0.92 17.72
N LYS A 859 18.42 -0.66 17.24
CA LYS A 859 18.12 0.28 16.16
C LYS A 859 17.43 1.57 16.64
N ASP A 860 17.38 1.82 17.95
CA ASP A 860 16.58 2.90 18.55
C ASP A 860 15.10 2.88 18.13
N LEU A 861 14.59 1.69 17.80
CA LEU A 861 13.19 1.49 17.41
C LEU A 861 12.36 1.22 18.66
N GLN A 862 11.40 2.09 18.93
CA GLN A 862 10.45 1.92 20.03
C GLN A 862 9.45 0.79 19.73
N ALA A 863 8.69 0.38 20.74
CA ALA A 863 7.58 -0.56 20.59
C ALA A 863 6.67 -0.15 19.44
N LEU A 864 6.43 -1.07 18.52
CA LEU A 864 5.45 -0.90 17.45
C LEU A 864 4.09 -1.37 17.93
N GLU A 865 3.05 -0.75 17.40
CA GLU A 865 1.67 -1.08 17.73
C GLU A 865 0.87 -1.25 16.44
N SER A 866 0.03 -2.26 16.40
CA SER A 866 -0.77 -2.62 15.22
C SER A 866 -1.77 -1.52 14.84
N GLY A 867 -2.21 -1.49 13.57
CA GLY A 867 -3.14 -0.49 13.05
C GLY A 867 -4.50 -0.39 13.77
N ARG A 868 -5.17 0.77 13.66
CA ARG A 868 -6.42 1.14 14.37
C ARG A 868 -7.57 1.59 13.47
N ASP A 869 -7.40 1.53 12.16
CA ASP A 869 -8.36 2.06 11.18
C ASP A 869 -9.39 1.01 10.72
N ALA A 870 -10.21 1.38 9.74
CA ALA A 870 -11.33 0.58 9.23
C ALA A 870 -10.87 -0.75 8.64
N ASP A 871 -9.69 -0.77 8.02
CA ASP A 871 -9.15 -1.94 7.37
C ASP A 871 -8.42 -2.88 8.35
N ALA A 872 -8.05 -2.36 9.53
CA ALA A 872 -7.59 -3.16 10.65
C ALA A 872 -8.77 -3.87 11.35
N ASN A 873 -9.19 -3.35 12.51
CA ASN A 873 -10.27 -3.96 13.29
C ASN A 873 -11.28 -2.94 13.83
N MET A 874 -11.19 -1.67 13.41
CA MET A 874 -12.03 -0.60 13.91
C MET A 874 -13.51 -0.90 13.76
N LYS A 875 -14.26 -0.74 14.85
CA LYS A 875 -15.73 -0.79 14.88
C LYS A 875 -16.28 0.59 15.14
N ILE A 876 -17.33 0.93 14.40
CA ILE A 876 -17.94 2.26 14.45
C ILE A 876 -19.37 2.11 14.87
N LEU A 877 -19.71 2.77 15.97
CA LEU A 877 -21.01 2.68 16.61
C LEU A 877 -21.55 4.11 16.78
N PHE A 878 -22.86 4.30 16.68
CA PHE A 878 -23.53 5.52 17.16
C PHE A 878 -24.18 5.20 18.50
N PRO A 879 -23.56 5.57 19.64
CA PRO A 879 -24.11 5.26 20.94
C PRO A 879 -25.42 6.02 21.16
N GLY A 880 -26.42 5.32 21.67
CA GLY A 880 -27.73 5.90 21.98
C GLY A 880 -28.66 4.89 22.62
N PRO A 881 -29.94 5.22 22.78
CA PRO A 881 -30.87 4.31 23.43
C PRO A 881 -31.10 3.05 22.60
N SER A 882 -31.14 1.90 23.26
CA SER A 882 -31.66 0.66 22.68
C SER A 882 -33.18 0.76 22.56
N ALA A 883 -33.76 -0.11 21.75
CA ALA A 883 -35.19 -0.17 21.52
C ALA A 883 -36.00 -0.30 22.83
N LYS A 884 -37.13 0.41 22.90
CA LYS A 884 -38.05 0.41 24.05
C LYS A 884 -39.50 0.34 23.59
N SER A 885 -40.31 -0.42 24.32
CA SER A 885 -41.76 -0.50 24.10
C SER A 885 -42.54 0.68 24.68
N ASP A 886 -41.92 1.51 25.53
CA ASP A 886 -42.58 2.66 26.14
C ASP A 886 -42.69 3.84 25.15
N MET A 887 -43.82 3.87 24.44
CA MET A 887 -44.17 4.88 23.45
C MET A 887 -44.20 6.31 23.99
N ASP A 888 -44.32 6.52 25.31
CA ASP A 888 -44.42 7.86 25.87
C ASP A 888 -43.09 8.61 25.96
N ASN A 889 -41.98 7.87 25.97
CA ASN A 889 -40.62 8.38 26.08
C ASN A 889 -39.92 8.60 24.73
N ILE A 890 -40.66 8.52 23.62
CA ILE A 890 -40.12 8.84 22.29
C ILE A 890 -39.91 10.35 22.15
N HIS A 891 -38.70 10.75 21.78
CA HIS A 891 -38.29 12.15 21.66
C HIS A 891 -37.50 12.41 20.37
N VAL A 892 -37.33 13.69 20.05
CA VAL A 892 -36.51 14.19 18.94
C VAL A 892 -35.35 14.99 19.52
N VAL A 893 -34.12 14.77 19.04
CA VAL A 893 -32.91 15.43 19.56
C VAL A 893 -32.02 15.92 18.39
N PRO A 894 -31.56 17.18 18.40
CA PRO A 894 -31.96 18.25 19.31
C PRO A 894 -33.41 18.70 19.07
N ASN A 895 -34.07 19.15 20.13
CA ASN A 895 -35.36 19.83 20.03
C ASN A 895 -35.42 20.98 21.05
N PRO A 896 -35.39 22.26 20.61
CA PRO A 896 -35.39 22.70 19.22
C PRO A 896 -34.07 22.40 18.49
N TYR A 897 -34.14 22.19 17.18
CA TYR A 897 -32.98 22.30 16.28
C TYR A 897 -32.80 23.79 15.92
N VAL A 898 -31.58 24.32 16.05
CA VAL A 898 -31.31 25.78 15.96
C VAL A 898 -30.18 26.09 14.99
N GLY A 899 -30.48 26.19 13.71
CA GLY A 899 -29.58 26.55 12.62
C GLY A 899 -28.51 25.48 12.31
N GLN A 900 -27.85 24.98 13.35
CA GLN A 900 -26.82 23.96 13.35
C GLN A 900 -26.91 23.09 14.62
N SER A 901 -26.42 21.86 14.52
CA SER A 901 -26.30 20.92 15.64
C SER A 901 -24.93 20.24 15.64
N LYS A 902 -24.57 19.57 16.74
CA LYS A 902 -23.36 18.72 16.79
C LYS A 902 -23.48 17.44 15.96
N PHE A 903 -24.68 17.12 15.47
CA PHE A 903 -24.92 15.96 14.61
C PHE A 903 -24.83 16.32 13.14
N ASP A 904 -24.74 17.62 12.81
CA ASP A 904 -24.64 18.07 11.42
C ASP A 904 -23.21 17.90 10.91
N GLY A 905 -23.08 17.89 9.59
CA GLY A 905 -21.82 17.62 8.93
C GLY A 905 -21.78 18.10 7.48
N LYS A 906 -21.04 17.39 6.62
CA LYS A 906 -20.90 17.66 5.19
C LYS A 906 -20.82 16.36 4.40
N ARG A 907 -21.80 16.12 3.52
CA ARG A 907 -21.77 15.07 2.50
C ARG A 907 -21.00 15.53 1.27
N GLU A 908 -20.48 14.59 0.48
CA GLU A 908 -19.60 14.86 -0.67
C GLU A 908 -20.23 15.80 -1.72
N ASP A 909 -21.52 15.65 -2.00
CA ASP A 909 -22.24 16.50 -2.97
C ASP A 909 -22.97 17.71 -2.34
N ASP A 910 -22.56 18.14 -1.15
CA ASP A 910 -23.20 19.22 -0.41
C ASP A 910 -22.19 20.29 0.07
N ASP A 911 -21.62 21.02 -0.88
CA ASP A 911 -20.64 22.09 -0.62
C ASP A 911 -21.07 23.12 0.43
N LYS A 912 -22.38 23.39 0.51
CA LYS A 912 -22.96 24.38 1.44
C LYS A 912 -23.35 23.78 2.79
N GLY A 913 -23.34 22.45 2.92
CA GLY A 913 -23.77 21.73 4.11
C GLY A 913 -25.25 21.90 4.44
N ASP A 914 -26.07 22.43 3.53
CA ASP A 914 -27.48 22.75 3.79
C ASP A 914 -28.42 21.55 3.64
N LYS A 915 -27.91 20.45 3.07
CA LYS A 915 -28.54 19.12 3.00
C LYS A 915 -27.87 18.09 3.92
N SER A 916 -26.87 18.49 4.70
CA SER A 916 -26.08 17.64 5.60
C SER A 916 -26.42 17.90 7.07
N ARG A 917 -27.72 18.01 7.37
CA ARG A 917 -28.25 18.23 8.73
C ARG A 917 -28.71 16.91 9.33
N ARG A 918 -28.72 16.81 10.66
CA ARG A 918 -29.23 15.61 11.33
C ARG A 918 -29.96 15.93 12.63
N ILE A 919 -31.10 15.27 12.80
CA ILE A 919 -31.75 15.08 14.10
C ILE A 919 -31.98 13.58 14.31
N TRP A 920 -32.11 13.16 15.57
CA TRP A 920 -32.41 11.78 15.95
C TRP A 920 -33.81 11.68 16.57
N PHE A 921 -34.60 10.72 16.10
CA PHE A 921 -35.69 10.14 16.87
C PHE A 921 -35.10 9.10 17.82
N VAL A 922 -35.48 9.12 19.10
CA VAL A 922 -34.85 8.31 20.14
C VAL A 922 -35.87 7.63 21.06
N ASN A 923 -35.47 6.51 21.68
CA ASN A 923 -36.30 5.58 22.45
C ASN A 923 -37.42 4.95 21.60
N LEU A 924 -37.12 4.61 20.35
CA LEU A 924 -38.05 3.96 19.44
C LEU A 924 -38.29 2.49 19.83
N PRO A 925 -39.45 1.91 19.49
CA PRO A 925 -39.65 0.47 19.48
C PRO A 925 -38.81 -0.18 18.38
N GLU A 926 -38.50 -1.48 18.53
CA GLU A 926 -37.65 -2.25 17.61
C GLU A 926 -38.12 -2.12 16.15
N LYS A 927 -39.43 -2.22 15.90
CA LYS A 927 -39.98 -2.07 14.54
C LYS A 927 -41.07 -1.01 14.53
N CYS A 928 -40.82 0.12 13.87
CA CYS A 928 -41.81 1.18 13.80
C CYS A 928 -41.80 1.99 12.48
N THR A 929 -42.87 2.75 12.24
CA THR A 929 -42.92 3.74 11.16
C THR A 929 -43.07 5.13 11.75
N ILE A 930 -42.15 6.01 11.36
CA ILE A 930 -42.13 7.43 11.74
C ILE A 930 -42.69 8.23 10.57
N LYS A 931 -43.69 9.08 10.83
CA LYS A 931 -44.24 10.02 9.84
C LYS A 931 -44.11 11.43 10.35
N ILE A 932 -43.61 12.32 9.49
CA ILE A 932 -43.34 13.71 9.82
C ILE A 932 -44.32 14.60 9.06
N PHE A 933 -44.93 15.55 9.76
CA PHE A 933 -45.95 16.43 9.23
C PHE A 933 -45.67 17.90 9.53
N THR A 934 -46.14 18.78 8.64
CA THR A 934 -46.28 20.20 8.97
C THR A 934 -47.40 20.39 10.01
N LEU A 935 -47.46 21.56 10.65
CA LEU A 935 -48.57 21.90 11.56
C LEU A 935 -49.95 21.89 10.85
N ALA A 936 -49.98 22.04 9.52
CA ALA A 936 -51.20 21.96 8.71
C ALA A 936 -51.64 20.51 8.42
N GLY A 937 -50.80 19.51 8.77
CA GLY A 937 -51.06 18.09 8.55
C GLY A 937 -50.55 17.54 7.21
N ASP A 938 -49.74 18.30 6.48
CA ASP A 938 -49.11 17.82 5.24
C ASP A 938 -47.98 16.85 5.58
N LEU A 939 -47.97 15.67 4.93
CA LEU A 939 -46.89 14.68 5.09
C LEU A 939 -45.62 15.20 4.42
N VAL A 940 -44.59 15.41 5.24
CA VAL A 940 -43.26 15.85 4.84
C VAL A 940 -42.42 14.65 4.45
N ASP A 941 -42.39 13.63 5.32
CA ASP A 941 -41.58 12.43 5.13
C ASP A 941 -42.09 11.21 5.92
N GLU A 942 -41.66 10.01 5.51
CA GLU A 942 -41.99 8.72 6.12
C GLU A 942 -40.76 7.81 6.19
N ILE A 943 -40.35 7.48 7.41
CA ILE A 943 -39.15 6.69 7.73
C ILE A 943 -39.59 5.34 8.31
N LYS A 944 -38.93 4.26 7.89
CA LYS A 944 -39.14 2.91 8.41
C LYS A 944 -37.94 2.56 9.27
N HIS A 945 -38.19 2.27 10.54
CA HIS A 945 -37.19 1.86 11.50
C HIS A 945 -37.36 0.38 11.79
N ASP A 946 -36.26 -0.37 11.69
CA ASP A 946 -36.21 -1.83 11.89
C ASP A 946 -35.08 -2.22 12.86
N GLY A 947 -34.90 -1.43 13.92
CA GLY A 947 -33.98 -1.72 15.01
C GLY A 947 -32.59 -1.17 14.75
N GLU A 948 -31.57 -1.97 15.05
CA GLU A 948 -30.18 -1.63 14.76
C GLU A 948 -29.96 -1.51 13.24
N GLY A 949 -29.27 -0.44 12.82
CA GLY A 949 -29.10 -0.12 11.40
C GLY A 949 -27.77 0.55 11.10
N ILE A 950 -27.38 0.54 9.83
CA ILE A 950 -26.19 1.24 9.33
C ILE A 950 -26.56 2.68 9.02
N GLU A 951 -25.74 3.61 9.50
CA GLU A 951 -25.95 5.05 9.36
C GLU A 951 -24.72 5.73 8.76
N ASP A 952 -24.98 6.77 7.94
CA ASP A 952 -23.91 7.54 7.31
C ASP A 952 -23.14 8.39 8.35
N ILE A 953 -21.85 8.57 8.10
CA ILE A 953 -20.99 9.47 8.87
C ILE A 953 -20.85 10.75 8.05
N ILE A 954 -21.36 11.85 8.61
CA ILE A 954 -21.34 13.15 7.95
C ILE A 954 -20.32 14.11 8.56
N SER A 955 -19.57 13.72 9.58
CA SER A 955 -18.47 14.55 10.08
C SER A 955 -17.44 14.83 8.96
N VAL A 956 -16.87 16.03 8.98
CA VAL A 956 -15.97 16.51 7.91
C VAL A 956 -14.68 15.69 7.87
N SER A 957 -14.14 15.40 9.05
CA SER A 957 -12.99 14.54 9.26
C SER A 957 -13.54 13.18 9.67
N LYS A 958 -13.93 12.33 8.70
CA LYS A 958 -14.44 10.99 8.96
C LYS A 958 -13.42 9.96 8.49
N ALA A 959 -13.17 8.93 9.30
CA ALA A 959 -12.26 7.83 8.95
C ALA A 959 -12.96 6.66 8.26
N ALA A 960 -14.28 6.74 8.12
CA ALA A 960 -15.11 5.81 7.37
C ALA A 960 -16.41 6.52 6.99
N TYR A 961 -17.20 5.90 6.14
CA TYR A 961 -18.44 6.48 5.61
C TYR A 961 -19.69 6.07 6.38
N GLU A 962 -19.64 4.96 7.12
CA GLU A 962 -20.81 4.35 7.75
C GLU A 962 -20.48 3.76 9.14
N GLY A 963 -21.50 3.61 9.99
CA GLY A 963 -21.39 2.97 11.30
C GLY A 963 -22.72 2.47 11.83
N VAL A 964 -22.71 1.60 12.84
CA VAL A 964 -23.91 0.93 13.36
C VAL A 964 -24.58 1.78 14.44
N ALA A 965 -25.85 2.13 14.25
CA ALA A 965 -26.62 2.90 15.21
C ALA A 965 -27.44 2.02 16.17
N ALA A 966 -27.50 2.45 17.44
CA ALA A 966 -28.28 1.76 18.47
C ALA A 966 -29.74 1.53 18.06
N SER A 967 -30.28 0.37 18.39
CA SER A 967 -31.59 -0.10 17.93
C SER A 967 -32.82 0.73 18.31
N GLY A 968 -32.69 1.73 19.19
CA GLY A 968 -33.78 2.61 19.58
C GLY A 968 -33.64 4.04 19.04
N MET A 969 -32.81 4.24 18.00
CA MET A 969 -32.64 5.54 17.36
C MET A 969 -32.77 5.47 15.84
N GLU A 970 -33.22 6.58 15.24
CA GLU A 970 -33.35 6.73 13.79
C GLU A 970 -33.06 8.20 13.41
N PRO A 971 -32.22 8.49 12.40
CA PRO A 971 -31.94 9.86 12.01
C PRO A 971 -32.97 10.41 11.02
N TRP A 972 -32.98 11.74 10.89
CA TRP A 972 -33.64 12.43 9.78
C TRP A 972 -32.77 13.59 9.31
N ASP A 973 -32.69 13.77 8.00
CA ASP A 973 -31.81 14.72 7.31
C ASP A 973 -32.41 16.15 7.15
N LEU A 974 -33.63 16.35 7.68
CA LEU A 974 -34.42 17.58 7.54
C LEU A 974 -34.79 17.89 6.08
N LEU A 975 -34.82 16.88 5.21
CA LEU A 975 -35.35 16.97 3.87
C LEU A 975 -36.76 16.40 3.83
N SER A 976 -37.58 16.93 2.91
CA SER A 976 -38.84 16.26 2.56
C SER A 976 -38.56 15.04 1.71
N LYS A 977 -39.55 14.15 1.56
CA LYS A 977 -39.53 12.99 0.65
C LYS A 977 -39.14 13.26 -0.81
N ASN A 978 -39.11 14.54 -1.22
CA ASN A 978 -38.71 14.98 -2.56
C ASN A 978 -37.29 15.60 -2.56
N ASN A 979 -36.47 15.33 -1.53
CA ASN A 979 -35.14 15.89 -1.30
C ASN A 979 -35.10 17.43 -1.29
N GLN A 980 -36.15 18.06 -0.75
CA GLN A 980 -36.23 19.51 -0.59
C GLN A 980 -36.04 19.92 0.86
N ILE A 981 -35.21 20.94 1.07
CA ILE A 981 -34.96 21.54 2.38
C ILE A 981 -36.27 22.08 2.97
N ILE A 982 -36.63 21.62 4.16
CA ILE A 982 -37.86 22.05 4.86
C ILE A 982 -37.78 23.49 5.37
N ALA A 983 -38.92 24.14 5.65
CA ALA A 983 -38.96 25.48 6.23
C ALA A 983 -38.70 25.49 7.75
N ALA A 984 -38.35 26.64 8.32
CA ALA A 984 -38.36 26.81 9.78
C ALA A 984 -39.82 26.77 10.30
N GLY A 985 -40.05 26.15 11.45
CA GLY A 985 -41.39 26.02 12.00
C GLY A 985 -41.57 24.91 13.03
N VAL A 986 -42.83 24.69 13.42
CA VAL A 986 -43.23 23.58 14.29
C VAL A 986 -43.72 22.42 13.44
N TYR A 987 -43.15 21.25 13.69
CA TYR A 987 -43.49 20.00 13.01
C TYR A 987 -44.12 19.02 13.99
N LEU A 988 -44.96 18.13 13.46
CA LEU A 988 -45.55 17.02 14.20
C LEU A 988 -44.91 15.72 13.71
N PHE A 989 -44.73 14.77 14.61
CA PHE A 989 -44.34 13.41 14.23
C PHE A 989 -45.33 12.39 14.80
N SER A 990 -45.51 11.29 14.09
CA SER A 990 -46.24 10.12 14.56
C SER A 990 -45.33 8.90 14.45
N VAL A 991 -45.16 8.16 15.55
CA VAL A 991 -44.52 6.84 15.55
C VAL A 991 -45.60 5.78 15.73
N LYS A 992 -45.59 4.76 14.88
CA LYS A 992 -46.46 3.59 15.00
C LYS A 992 -45.59 2.35 15.19
N ASP A 993 -45.73 1.71 16.34
CA ASP A 993 -45.13 0.39 16.61
C ASP A 993 -45.85 -0.68 15.77
N HIS A 994 -45.08 -1.56 15.13
CA HIS A 994 -45.64 -2.66 14.34
C HIS A 994 -45.99 -3.88 15.19
N ASP A 995 -45.38 -4.04 16.37
CA ASP A 995 -45.63 -5.18 17.25
C ASP A 995 -46.89 -4.96 18.09
N SER A 996 -46.97 -3.85 18.82
CA SER A 996 -48.16 -3.53 19.63
C SER A 996 -49.30 -2.88 18.83
N GLY A 997 -48.96 -2.18 17.74
CA GLY A 997 -49.88 -1.32 17.01
C GLY A 997 -50.12 0.06 17.64
N ASP A 998 -49.49 0.35 18.77
CA ASP A 998 -49.62 1.62 19.49
C ASP A 998 -49.06 2.79 18.68
N LYS A 999 -49.57 3.99 18.97
CA LYS A 999 -49.21 5.22 18.27
C LYS A 999 -48.85 6.34 19.23
N LYS A 1000 -47.66 6.89 19.05
CA LYS A 1000 -47.23 8.14 19.68
C LYS A 1000 -47.34 9.28 18.69
N VAL A 1001 -47.87 10.42 19.14
CA VAL A 1001 -47.78 11.69 18.41
C VAL A 1001 -47.02 12.69 19.27
N GLY A 1002 -46.08 13.40 18.68
CA GLY A 1002 -45.30 14.44 19.33
C GLY A 1002 -45.05 15.64 18.41
N LYS A 1003 -44.26 16.59 18.89
CA LYS A 1003 -43.89 17.79 18.15
C LYS A 1003 -42.43 18.17 18.38
N PHE A 1004 -41.83 18.81 17.39
CA PHE A 1004 -40.49 19.39 17.49
C PHE A 1004 -40.42 20.70 16.71
N VAL A 1005 -39.37 21.48 16.97
CA VAL A 1005 -39.21 22.84 16.43
C VAL A 1005 -37.90 22.95 15.67
N ILE A 1006 -37.98 23.50 14.46
CA ILE A 1006 -36.83 23.87 13.62
C ILE A 1006 -36.74 25.39 13.57
N ILE A 1007 -35.61 25.94 14.01
CA ILE A 1007 -35.23 27.35 13.91
C ILE A 1007 -34.06 27.42 12.92
N LYS A 1008 -34.13 28.29 11.92
CA LYS A 1008 -33.07 28.51 10.94
C LYS A 1008 -32.41 29.86 11.10
#